data_AF-A0A8U0I3C7-F1
#
_entry.id   AF-A0A8U0I3C7-F1
#
_cell.length_a   1.000
_cell.length_b   1.000
_cell.length_c   1.000
_cell.angle_alpha   90.00
_cell.angle_beta   90.00
_cell.angle_gamma   90.00
#
_symmetry.space_group_name_H-M   'P 1'
#
loop_
_entity.id
_entity.type
_entity.pdbx_description
1 polymer ?
#
loop_
_entity_poly.entity_id
_entity_poly.type
_entity_poly.pdbx_seq_one_letter_code
_entity_poly.pdbx_strand_id
1 'polypeptide(L)'
;MSTKTDDYEYSARRIHQSLGGTTAFFRGYTIGELMLFIGVAFITLIGAALVPATLTIPLLGLGITLSLLLGLLHKVKPSHLWLTEWLAARLGWAVKNKEYTHGEDNSDVRYLTRVGQVFPHAIERSDGALVGAMKVEPANMALEDDEAWAKAVESLSEFVNASLDFPVKFYITSREIDQDDAVREHQQRLGDADVRSRPVLKRLLEEYITTNTNQNGDIDSESTTIREYYIITAVRDADVEQLDETGDSVLAYLADVPILGRVFGGVQSDGLSEAERDRLKEDQLESRLGQIRRGGSSLYRCSVSPVDAYDLARVTKEYWTGHTEEYDDIANAIGTFPVVAHGLSDNVPSNPSPDSVIDAMDDRKDIDATESDTETNIASDDRLDDTSTMHQSVIAPSAVDWETTYAVLNDETYVRTFWIEQFPEKPANGMFERLLLETDLQTDVSIHLDPFDTQSAEDMMADWISDLKVNQYDANSLKAEDLQEDIDRGKFMRSLVRANKASFYRGGVFIRLSAESKQELDNQTKRLRSIVKDAPANCTLKVANRWQEKGLATVSPLGANELGCDRMSTMTNQAIGAMFPFSSNYLMMDEGVEYGYHGHNGSPVQINPWDLETGHSELVVGMPGAGKTFGDIMRHLRLMKRQQETMLVMIDPVGGFKGLADALNAKTITVGGDTRLNPLEIRETPQEVLESADGISPLSAKKDEVYAVLENFLTARDIDLGTETGVLSYVIDEAYRQAGVVEGDVSTHTPENSPTMTDVHRILADIAANPDEHNIATSESARERAAQYADELAIALQPFQEGGAYENLSHRSEVDILEGDNKVVYIDLGQIEGTASGINRQTFLMQLLLTTVYQQAKKTDQNVELAIDEAHYLFEDQANLDFLETAFRHQRHAGLRMVLLSQTIQEFYEAEQAEKILGMCPIKVFHKLPELDDEIAEKIGLTREQRKYVRNADAGKDDLGYSQALVHVEEHGTYPLHIVADEFEKRVIDYEPDDREFIQQAISADPEEFVAFEEFVENEARRNALTNRFGVREQDARRILEDGFSQQEVIDAVLTASLNNGVADSTARADGSGIPTEQDPAETSTENTNNV
;
A
#
# COMPACT_ATOMS: atom_id res chain seq x y z
N MET A 1 7.33 -19.25 -34.68
CA MET A 1 8.19 -20.07 -35.56
C MET A 1 8.66 -21.25 -34.73
N SER A 2 8.57 -22.48 -35.25
CA SER A 2 8.86 -23.72 -34.52
C SER A 2 10.37 -23.93 -34.34
N THR A 3 10.84 -23.99 -33.09
CA THR A 3 12.14 -24.58 -32.72
C THR A 3 11.90 -25.75 -31.79
N LYS A 4 11.85 -26.95 -32.38
CA LYS A 4 12.24 -28.19 -31.71
C LYS A 4 13.76 -28.28 -31.74
N THR A 5 14.39 -28.32 -30.57
CA THR A 5 15.58 -29.13 -30.29
C THR A 5 15.82 -29.13 -28.78
N ASP A 6 15.75 -30.35 -28.21
CA ASP A 6 16.47 -30.84 -27.04
C ASP A 6 16.41 -30.07 -25.72
N ASP A 7 15.41 -30.40 -24.89
CA ASP A 7 15.57 -30.48 -23.42
C ASP A 7 14.57 -31.51 -22.86
N TYR A 8 14.97 -32.78 -22.84
CA TYR A 8 14.45 -33.76 -21.88
C TYR A 8 15.24 -33.63 -20.56
N GLU A 9 15.44 -32.39 -20.08
CA GLU A 9 15.93 -32.15 -18.74
C GLU A 9 14.78 -32.40 -17.75
N TYR A 10 15.02 -33.25 -16.77
CA TYR A 10 14.08 -33.52 -15.71
C TYR A 10 13.79 -32.22 -14.95
N SER A 11 12.66 -31.57 -15.24
CA SER A 11 12.23 -30.35 -14.55
C SER A 11 12.12 -30.61 -13.04
N ALA A 12 12.79 -29.77 -12.24
CA ALA A 12 12.79 -29.83 -10.78
C ALA A 12 11.50 -29.27 -10.15
N ARG A 13 10.54 -28.80 -10.96
CA ARG A 13 9.22 -28.32 -10.52
C ARG A 13 8.24 -29.49 -10.41
N ARG A 14 8.05 -30.04 -9.21
CA ARG A 14 7.15 -31.18 -8.98
C ARG A 14 6.44 -31.15 -7.64
N ILE A 15 5.20 -31.65 -7.65
CA ILE A 15 4.42 -31.96 -6.45
C ILE A 15 4.18 -33.46 -6.40
N HIS A 16 4.57 -34.09 -5.29
CA HIS A 16 4.41 -35.52 -5.06
C HIS A 16 3.34 -35.77 -4.01
N GLN A 17 2.25 -36.44 -4.42
CA GLN A 17 1.13 -36.77 -3.53
C GLN A 17 1.41 -37.96 -2.59
N SER A 18 2.39 -38.80 -2.92
CA SER A 18 2.72 -40.03 -2.16
C SER A 18 4.07 -39.99 -1.44
N LEU A 19 4.88 -38.96 -1.69
CA LEU A 19 6.19 -38.76 -1.07
C LEU A 19 5.98 -38.04 0.28
N GLY A 20 6.66 -38.47 1.34
CA GLY A 20 6.56 -37.82 2.66
C GLY A 20 5.71 -38.55 3.70
N GLY A 21 5.48 -39.85 3.49
CA GLY A 21 4.97 -40.78 4.49
C GLY A 21 3.45 -40.91 4.47
N THR A 22 2.95 -41.99 3.87
CA THR A 22 1.62 -42.47 4.24
C THR A 22 1.71 -43.07 5.64
N THR A 23 0.85 -42.71 6.59
CA THR A 23 0.78 -43.42 7.90
C THR A 23 0.26 -44.87 7.80
N ALA A 24 -0.02 -45.33 6.56
CA ALA A 24 -0.38 -46.70 6.26
C ALA A 24 0.81 -47.63 6.52
N PHE A 25 0.73 -48.37 7.63
CA PHE A 25 1.73 -49.34 8.07
C PHE A 25 1.73 -50.62 7.24
N PHE A 26 0.56 -51.09 6.79
CA PHE A 26 0.46 -52.33 6.03
C PHE A 26 -0.79 -52.41 5.14
N ARG A 27 -0.63 -52.59 3.83
CA ARG A 27 -1.73 -52.79 2.86
C ARG A 27 -2.88 -51.77 2.98
N GLY A 28 -2.54 -50.50 3.19
CA GLY A 28 -3.53 -49.42 3.34
C GLY A 28 -4.15 -49.28 4.72
N TYR A 29 -3.67 -50.03 5.72
CA TYR A 29 -4.08 -49.89 7.12
C TYR A 29 -3.06 -49.09 7.92
N THR A 30 -3.52 -48.16 8.76
CA THR A 30 -2.66 -47.47 9.73
C THR A 30 -2.40 -48.33 10.97
N ILE A 31 -1.36 -48.01 11.75
CA ILE A 31 -1.11 -48.66 13.06
C ILE A 31 -2.34 -48.52 13.96
N GLY A 32 -2.98 -47.35 13.97
CA GLY A 32 -4.18 -47.08 14.74
C GLY A 32 -5.36 -47.96 14.33
N GLU A 33 -5.55 -48.20 13.02
CA GLU A 33 -6.59 -49.11 12.53
C GLU A 33 -6.28 -50.56 12.91
N LEU A 34 -5.03 -51.01 12.76
CA LEU A 34 -4.60 -52.34 13.20
C LEU A 34 -4.82 -52.53 14.70
N MET A 35 -4.48 -51.52 15.51
CA MET A 35 -4.74 -51.51 16.95
C MET A 35 -6.23 -51.51 17.27
N LEU A 36 -7.09 -50.88 16.46
CA LEU A 36 -8.55 -50.97 16.62
C LEU A 36 -9.05 -52.40 16.41
N PHE A 37 -8.60 -53.08 15.35
CA PHE A 37 -8.94 -54.47 15.08
C PHE A 37 -8.42 -55.41 16.18
N ILE A 38 -7.16 -55.23 16.60
CA ILE A 38 -6.52 -56.01 17.66
C ILE A 38 -7.19 -55.75 19.01
N GLY A 39 -7.52 -54.49 19.31
CA GLY A 39 -8.18 -54.08 20.54
C GLY A 39 -9.56 -54.72 20.71
N VAL A 40 -10.37 -54.76 19.64
CA VAL A 40 -11.65 -55.48 19.65
C VAL A 40 -11.44 -56.97 19.92
N ALA A 41 -10.48 -57.61 19.25
CA ALA A 41 -10.19 -59.03 19.47
C ALA A 41 -9.71 -59.29 20.90
N PHE A 42 -8.85 -58.42 21.44
CA PHE A 42 -8.27 -58.52 22.77
C PHE A 42 -9.32 -58.32 23.88
N ILE A 43 -10.14 -57.28 23.79
CA ILE A 43 -11.24 -57.01 24.73
C ILE A 43 -12.23 -58.17 24.72
N THR A 44 -12.55 -58.69 23.53
CA THR A 44 -13.47 -59.83 23.41
C THR A 44 -12.88 -61.10 24.03
N LEU A 45 -11.58 -61.36 23.83
CA LEU A 45 -10.90 -62.54 24.36
C LEU A 45 -10.79 -62.50 25.90
N ILE A 46 -10.41 -61.34 26.45
CA ILE A 46 -10.33 -61.15 27.91
C ILE A 46 -11.72 -61.19 28.53
N GLY A 47 -12.69 -60.48 27.94
CA GLY A 47 -14.07 -60.52 28.40
C GLY A 47 -14.60 -61.95 28.43
N ALA A 48 -14.35 -62.73 27.38
CA ALA A 48 -14.81 -64.11 27.26
C ALA A 48 -14.25 -65.03 28.36
N ALA A 49 -13.06 -64.72 28.87
CA ALA A 49 -12.43 -65.43 29.99
C ALA A 49 -13.00 -65.03 31.37
N LEU A 50 -13.63 -63.86 31.48
CA LEU A 50 -14.15 -63.30 32.73
C LEU A 50 -15.67 -63.51 32.94
N VAL A 51 -16.41 -63.91 31.90
CA VAL A 51 -17.86 -64.21 31.99
C VAL A 51 -18.17 -65.70 32.12
N PRO A 52 -19.34 -66.06 32.68
CA PRO A 52 -19.84 -67.44 32.73
C PRO A 52 -19.88 -68.10 31.35
N ALA A 53 -19.69 -69.43 31.29
CA ALA A 53 -19.61 -70.22 30.06
C ALA A 53 -20.80 -70.05 29.09
N THR A 54 -21.99 -69.71 29.62
CA THR A 54 -23.20 -69.42 28.81
C THR A 54 -23.10 -68.12 28.00
N LEU A 55 -22.24 -67.19 28.42
CA LEU A 55 -22.05 -65.88 27.78
C LEU A 55 -20.75 -65.81 26.95
N THR A 56 -19.83 -66.76 27.12
CA THR A 56 -18.56 -66.83 26.37
C THR A 56 -18.76 -66.91 24.85
N ILE A 57 -19.61 -67.83 24.37
CA ILE A 57 -19.87 -68.00 22.92
C ILE A 57 -20.59 -66.77 22.33
N PRO A 58 -21.66 -66.22 22.95
CA PRO A 58 -22.24 -64.96 22.52
C PRO A 58 -21.25 -63.79 22.44
N LEU A 59 -20.37 -63.66 23.44
CA LEU A 59 -19.39 -62.57 23.48
C LEU A 59 -18.35 -62.70 22.36
N LEU A 60 -17.82 -63.91 22.13
CA LEU A 60 -16.91 -64.19 21.01
C LEU A 60 -17.60 -63.94 19.66
N GLY A 61 -18.87 -64.33 19.53
CA GLY A 61 -19.69 -64.03 18.35
C GLY A 61 -19.81 -62.54 18.10
N LEU A 62 -20.06 -61.76 19.16
CA LEU A 62 -20.14 -60.29 19.11
C LEU A 62 -18.82 -59.67 18.63
N GLY A 63 -17.68 -60.11 19.18
CA GLY A 63 -16.37 -59.63 18.76
C GLY A 63 -16.07 -59.92 17.28
N ILE A 64 -16.37 -61.13 16.80
CA ILE A 64 -16.22 -61.49 15.38
C ILE A 64 -17.12 -60.61 14.50
N THR A 65 -18.38 -60.40 14.90
CA THR A 65 -19.29 -59.53 14.14
C THR A 65 -18.80 -58.08 14.11
N LEU A 66 -18.23 -57.58 15.21
CA LEU A 66 -17.69 -56.22 15.30
C LEU A 66 -16.43 -56.08 14.43
N SER A 67 -15.55 -57.06 14.40
CA SER A 67 -14.38 -57.08 13.49
C SER A 67 -14.80 -57.14 12.02
N LEU A 68 -15.81 -57.94 11.67
CA LEU A 68 -16.36 -57.98 10.30
C LEU A 68 -17.01 -56.65 9.90
N LEU A 69 -17.73 -56.02 10.84
CA LEU A 69 -18.31 -54.69 10.65
C LEU A 69 -17.22 -53.64 10.41
N LEU A 70 -16.15 -53.61 11.24
CA LEU A 70 -15.02 -52.72 11.03
C LEU A 70 -14.33 -52.95 9.68
N GLY A 71 -14.20 -54.21 9.24
CA GLY A 71 -13.67 -54.54 7.91
C GLY A 71 -14.56 -54.05 6.76
N LEU A 72 -15.88 -54.09 6.93
CA LEU A 72 -16.83 -53.53 5.97
C LEU A 72 -16.75 -51.99 5.97
N LEU A 73 -16.70 -51.36 7.14
CA LEU A 73 -16.57 -49.92 7.30
C LEU A 73 -15.27 -49.39 6.69
N HIS A 74 -14.16 -50.12 6.82
CA HIS A 74 -12.90 -49.78 6.15
C HIS A 74 -13.04 -49.71 4.62
N LYS A 75 -13.91 -50.53 4.01
CA LYS A 75 -14.18 -50.49 2.56
C LYS A 75 -15.13 -49.38 2.13
N VAL A 76 -16.00 -48.93 3.03
CA VAL A 76 -17.05 -47.93 2.74
C VAL A 76 -16.60 -46.51 3.11
N LYS A 77 -15.56 -46.36 3.93
CA LYS A 77 -15.04 -45.06 4.34
C LYS A 77 -14.66 -44.20 3.12
N PRO A 78 -14.81 -42.87 3.20
CA PRO A 78 -14.30 -41.96 2.18
C PRO A 78 -12.80 -42.20 1.93
N SER A 79 -12.37 -42.09 0.67
CA SER A 79 -10.97 -42.37 0.26
C SER A 79 -9.93 -41.49 0.94
N HIS A 80 -10.32 -40.30 1.40
CA HIS A 80 -9.46 -39.28 2.00
C HIS A 80 -9.40 -39.32 3.54
N LEU A 81 -10.05 -40.30 4.18
CA LEU A 81 -10.06 -40.44 5.64
C LEU A 81 -9.59 -41.82 6.05
N TRP A 82 -8.84 -41.93 7.14
CA TRP A 82 -8.66 -43.24 7.78
C TRP A 82 -9.94 -43.67 8.50
N LEU A 83 -10.12 -44.98 8.71
CA LEU A 83 -11.31 -45.52 9.36
C LEU A 83 -11.47 -44.97 10.77
N THR A 84 -10.36 -44.85 11.51
CA THR A 84 -10.33 -44.30 12.87
C THR A 84 -10.77 -42.84 12.88
N GLU A 85 -10.23 -42.02 11.98
CA GLU A 85 -10.62 -40.62 11.81
C GLU A 85 -12.09 -40.48 11.41
N TRP A 86 -12.54 -41.28 10.44
CA TRP A 86 -13.91 -41.25 9.95
C TRP A 86 -14.91 -41.64 11.05
N LEU A 87 -14.58 -42.65 11.86
CA LEU A 87 -15.36 -43.04 13.02
C LEU A 87 -15.32 -42.00 14.12
N ALA A 88 -14.15 -41.42 14.43
CA ALA A 88 -14.01 -40.36 15.43
C ALA A 88 -14.82 -39.12 15.03
N ALA A 89 -14.78 -38.71 13.77
CA ALA A 89 -15.59 -37.61 13.24
C ALA A 89 -17.09 -37.88 13.37
N ARG A 90 -17.54 -39.10 13.04
CA ARG A 90 -18.94 -39.53 13.16
C ARG A 90 -19.41 -39.61 14.61
N LEU A 91 -18.61 -40.20 15.49
CA LEU A 91 -18.93 -40.39 16.90
C LEU A 91 -18.86 -39.06 17.66
N GLY A 92 -17.80 -38.28 17.45
CA GLY A 92 -17.67 -36.94 18.02
C GLY A 92 -18.84 -36.04 17.62
N TRP A 93 -19.23 -36.06 16.35
CA TRP A 93 -20.41 -35.32 15.88
C TRP A 93 -21.74 -35.85 16.45
N ALA A 94 -21.86 -37.16 16.71
CA ALA A 94 -23.05 -37.73 17.34
C ALA A 94 -23.14 -37.48 18.85
N VAL A 95 -22.00 -37.20 19.50
CA VAL A 95 -21.89 -36.95 20.95
C VAL A 95 -21.90 -35.45 21.27
N LYS A 96 -21.45 -34.57 20.36
CA LYS A 96 -21.64 -33.12 20.47
C LYS A 96 -23.15 -32.84 20.45
N ASN A 97 -23.72 -32.62 21.63
CA ASN A 97 -25.11 -32.19 21.79
C ASN A 97 -25.29 -30.86 21.02
N LYS A 98 -26.32 -30.81 20.18
CA LYS A 98 -26.75 -29.60 19.48
C LYS A 98 -27.43 -28.67 20.48
N GLU A 99 -26.71 -27.63 20.88
CA GLU A 99 -27.19 -26.29 21.28
C GLU A 99 -26.01 -25.63 21.99
N TYR A 100 -25.18 -24.90 21.22
CA TYR A 100 -24.39 -23.82 21.82
C TYR A 100 -25.41 -22.71 22.06
N THR A 101 -25.81 -22.55 23.32
CA THR A 101 -26.79 -21.57 23.75
C THR A 101 -26.30 -20.16 23.42
N HIS A 102 -27.17 -19.36 22.78
CA HIS A 102 -27.03 -17.90 22.75
C HIS A 102 -26.97 -17.40 24.21
N GLY A 103 -25.77 -17.16 24.72
CA GLY A 103 -25.53 -16.42 25.95
C GLY A 103 -25.06 -15.01 25.60
N GLU A 104 -25.31 -14.04 26.48
CA GLU A 104 -24.77 -12.68 26.36
C GLU A 104 -23.23 -12.64 26.51
N ASP A 105 -22.58 -13.78 26.78
CA ASP A 105 -21.13 -13.91 26.98
C ASP A 105 -20.52 -14.93 26.00
N ASN A 106 -19.43 -14.55 25.33
CA ASN A 106 -18.71 -15.35 24.33
C ASN A 106 -17.80 -16.44 24.94
N SER A 107 -17.90 -16.69 26.24
CA SER A 107 -17.03 -17.59 27.01
C SER A 107 -16.83 -18.98 26.40
N ASP A 108 -17.86 -19.54 25.76
CA ASP A 108 -17.86 -20.90 25.23
C ASP A 108 -17.10 -21.05 23.89
N VAL A 109 -16.79 -19.95 23.21
CA VAL A 109 -16.15 -19.94 21.87
C VAL A 109 -14.78 -19.26 21.85
N ARG A 110 -14.36 -18.62 22.95
CA ARG A 110 -13.02 -18.00 23.11
C ARG A 110 -11.87 -18.90 22.70
N TYR A 111 -11.95 -20.19 23.03
CA TYR A 111 -10.90 -21.15 22.71
C TYR A 111 -10.65 -21.29 21.21
N LEU A 112 -11.63 -20.99 20.34
CA LEU A 112 -11.54 -21.16 18.88
C LEU A 112 -10.46 -20.31 18.24
N THR A 113 -10.27 -19.07 18.74
CA THR A 113 -9.31 -18.11 18.17
C THR A 113 -7.86 -18.56 18.29
N ARG A 114 -7.60 -19.46 19.25
CA ARG A 114 -6.27 -19.88 19.69
C ARG A 114 -5.43 -18.73 20.26
N VAL A 115 -6.02 -17.56 20.51
CA VAL A 115 -5.30 -16.47 21.16
C VAL A 115 -5.10 -16.81 22.63
N GLY A 116 -3.87 -16.72 23.11
CA GLY A 116 -3.54 -16.70 24.53
C GLY A 116 -3.55 -15.27 25.04
N GLN A 117 -2.54 -14.50 24.64
CA GLN A 117 -2.36 -13.10 25.03
C GLN A 117 -1.75 -12.31 23.86
N VAL A 118 -2.19 -11.05 23.69
CA VAL A 118 -1.59 -10.10 22.76
C VAL A 118 -0.56 -9.26 23.52
N PHE A 119 0.69 -9.30 23.07
CA PHE A 119 1.76 -8.40 23.52
C PHE A 119 2.04 -7.37 22.43
N PRO A 120 2.64 -6.20 22.72
CA PRO A 120 2.93 -5.20 21.69
C PRO A 120 3.76 -5.72 20.51
N HIS A 121 4.66 -6.69 20.74
CA HIS A 121 5.60 -7.22 19.76
C HIS A 121 5.23 -8.59 19.17
N ALA A 122 4.28 -9.32 19.76
CA ALA A 122 3.88 -10.65 19.31
C ALA A 122 2.52 -11.08 19.88
N ILE A 123 1.88 -12.07 19.26
CA ILE A 123 0.72 -12.75 19.84
C ILE A 123 1.15 -14.11 20.38
N GLU A 124 0.91 -14.35 21.66
CA GLU A 124 1.01 -15.68 22.23
C GLU A 124 -0.24 -16.48 21.91
N ARG A 125 -0.03 -17.68 21.36
CA ARG A 125 -1.08 -18.65 21.06
C ARG A 125 -1.38 -19.53 22.29
N SER A 126 -2.57 -20.11 22.34
CA SER A 126 -3.04 -20.98 23.43
C SER A 126 -2.17 -22.22 23.71
N ASP A 127 -1.22 -22.55 22.83
CA ASP A 127 -0.24 -23.62 23.01
C ASP A 127 1.16 -23.12 23.43
N GLY A 128 1.27 -21.84 23.83
CA GLY A 128 2.51 -21.19 24.29
C GLY A 128 3.43 -20.68 23.17
N ALA A 129 3.03 -20.84 21.90
CA ALA A 129 3.82 -20.36 20.77
C ALA A 129 3.70 -18.85 20.58
N LEU A 130 4.80 -18.16 20.34
CA LEU A 130 4.79 -16.74 19.95
C LEU A 130 4.66 -16.62 18.43
N VAL A 131 3.72 -15.80 17.97
CA VAL A 131 3.36 -15.61 16.56
C VAL A 131 3.66 -14.17 16.15
N GLY A 132 4.27 -14.01 14.97
CA GLY A 132 4.49 -12.72 14.32
C GLY A 132 4.26 -12.81 12.81
N ALA A 133 4.10 -11.65 12.17
CA ALA A 133 3.75 -11.57 10.76
C ALA A 133 4.49 -10.45 10.02
N MET A 134 4.57 -10.60 8.70
CA MET A 134 5.02 -9.59 7.74
C MET A 134 3.93 -9.40 6.69
N LYS A 135 3.54 -8.17 6.38
CA LYS A 135 2.60 -7.83 5.32
C LYS A 135 3.37 -7.78 4.01
N VAL A 136 2.74 -8.28 2.94
CA VAL A 136 3.29 -8.29 1.59
C VAL A 136 2.36 -7.50 0.70
N GLU A 137 2.88 -6.51 -0.02
CA GLU A 137 2.09 -5.74 -0.98
C GLU A 137 2.59 -6.03 -2.39
N PRO A 138 1.87 -6.86 -3.16
CA PRO A 138 2.26 -7.19 -4.52
C PRO A 138 1.81 -6.13 -5.53
N ALA A 139 2.59 -5.96 -6.58
CA ALA A 139 2.14 -5.26 -7.78
C ALA A 139 1.07 -6.06 -8.55
N ASN A 140 0.42 -5.38 -9.50
CA ASN A 140 -0.50 -6.04 -10.43
C ASN A 140 0.23 -6.91 -11.44
N MET A 141 -0.19 -8.18 -11.53
CA MET A 141 0.37 -9.20 -12.41
C MET A 141 -0.61 -9.65 -13.52
N ALA A 142 -1.86 -9.16 -13.52
CA ALA A 142 -2.93 -9.68 -14.37
C ALA A 142 -2.75 -9.40 -15.87
N LEU A 143 -1.98 -8.37 -16.23
CA LEU A 143 -1.67 -7.99 -17.62
C LEU A 143 -0.20 -8.24 -18.01
N GLU A 144 0.53 -8.97 -17.17
CA GLU A 144 1.93 -9.31 -17.36
C GLU A 144 2.10 -10.55 -18.25
N ASP A 145 3.28 -10.72 -18.83
CA ASP A 145 3.57 -11.84 -19.73
C ASP A 145 4.18 -13.06 -19.02
N ASP A 146 4.38 -14.15 -19.79
CA ASP A 146 4.95 -15.39 -19.28
C ASP A 146 6.37 -15.20 -18.69
N GLU A 147 7.12 -14.19 -19.13
CA GLU A 147 8.48 -13.90 -18.64
C GLU A 147 8.43 -13.23 -17.27
N ALA A 148 7.56 -12.23 -17.09
CA ALA A 148 7.31 -11.62 -15.79
C ALA A 148 6.83 -12.66 -14.76
N TRP A 149 5.91 -13.55 -15.15
CA TRP A 149 5.50 -14.68 -14.31
C TRP A 149 6.65 -15.65 -14.01
N ALA A 150 7.56 -15.89 -14.95
CA ALA A 150 8.74 -16.72 -14.69
C ALA A 150 9.67 -16.09 -13.65
N LYS A 151 9.90 -14.77 -13.72
CA LYS A 151 10.69 -14.00 -12.73
C LYS A 151 10.03 -14.03 -11.35
N ALA A 152 8.71 -13.87 -11.27
CA ALA A 152 7.96 -14.00 -10.02
C ALA A 152 8.15 -15.38 -9.37
N VAL A 153 7.96 -16.45 -10.16
CA VAL A 153 8.15 -17.83 -9.72
C VAL A 153 9.58 -18.12 -9.26
N GLU A 154 10.57 -17.61 -9.99
CA GLU A 154 11.98 -17.74 -9.63
C GLU A 154 12.29 -17.03 -8.31
N SER A 155 11.86 -15.77 -8.15
CA SER A 155 12.07 -15.00 -6.93
C SER A 155 11.50 -15.68 -5.68
N LEU A 156 10.28 -16.22 -5.75
CA LEU A 156 9.68 -16.94 -4.62
C LEU A 156 10.38 -18.27 -4.36
N SER A 157 10.79 -18.98 -5.42
CA SER A 157 11.54 -20.23 -5.29
C SER A 157 12.90 -20.02 -4.61
N GLU A 158 13.56 -18.88 -4.88
CA GLU A 158 14.81 -18.48 -4.25
C GLU A 158 14.59 -18.02 -2.81
N PHE A 159 13.58 -17.17 -2.56
CA PHE A 159 13.20 -16.73 -1.22
C PHE A 159 12.93 -17.91 -0.28
N VAL A 160 12.07 -18.83 -0.71
CA VAL A 160 11.73 -20.03 0.07
C VAL A 160 12.99 -20.87 0.35
N ASN A 161 13.87 -21.01 -0.63
CA ASN A 161 15.09 -21.83 -0.48
C ASN A 161 16.18 -21.17 0.38
N ALA A 162 16.30 -19.85 0.34
CA ALA A 162 17.38 -19.12 1.00
C ALA A 162 17.01 -18.61 2.39
N SER A 163 15.71 -18.35 2.64
CA SER A 163 15.23 -17.64 3.83
C SER A 163 14.26 -18.44 4.69
N LEU A 164 13.71 -19.57 4.21
CA LEU A 164 12.72 -20.35 4.94
C LEU A 164 13.23 -21.76 5.27
N ASP A 165 13.92 -21.89 6.40
CA ASP A 165 14.33 -23.16 7.04
C ASP A 165 13.45 -23.52 8.26
N PHE A 166 12.42 -22.72 8.54
CA PHE A 166 11.40 -22.93 9.57
C PHE A 166 9.97 -22.94 8.99
N PRO A 167 8.98 -23.46 9.74
CA PRO A 167 7.58 -23.43 9.31
C PRO A 167 7.04 -22.00 9.11
N VAL A 168 6.40 -21.79 7.96
CA VAL A 168 5.78 -20.52 7.57
C VAL A 168 4.41 -20.76 6.97
N LYS A 169 3.52 -19.79 7.17
CA LYS A 169 2.20 -19.73 6.55
C LYS A 169 2.10 -18.48 5.69
N PHE A 170 1.74 -18.63 4.42
CA PHE A 170 1.24 -17.52 3.62
C PHE A 170 -0.27 -17.43 3.84
N TYR A 171 -0.73 -16.30 4.35
CA TYR A 171 -2.12 -16.04 4.65
C TYR A 171 -2.63 -14.93 3.74
N ILE A 172 -3.74 -15.17 3.05
CA ILE A 172 -4.41 -14.23 2.16
C ILE A 172 -5.83 -14.08 2.66
N THR A 173 -6.28 -12.86 2.91
CA THR A 173 -7.66 -12.57 3.34
C THR A 173 -8.35 -11.67 2.33
N SER A 174 -9.68 -11.76 2.27
CA SER A 174 -10.51 -10.80 1.53
C SER A 174 -11.10 -9.85 2.56
N ARG A 175 -10.87 -8.55 2.39
CA ARG A 175 -11.36 -7.51 3.30
C ARG A 175 -12.28 -6.57 2.53
N GLU A 176 -13.46 -6.32 3.08
CA GLU A 176 -14.34 -5.26 2.58
C GLU A 176 -13.87 -3.95 3.20
N ILE A 177 -13.48 -3.02 2.33
CA ILE A 177 -13.14 -1.64 2.67
C ILE A 177 -14.31 -0.78 2.22
N ASP A 178 -14.96 -0.13 3.16
CA ASP A 178 -15.89 0.96 2.89
C ASP A 178 -15.12 2.27 2.61
N GLN A 179 -15.82 3.29 2.14
CA GLN A 179 -15.24 4.63 1.94
C GLN A 179 -15.62 5.58 3.06
N ASP A 180 -15.92 5.07 4.26
CA ASP A 180 -16.45 5.91 5.33
C ASP A 180 -15.47 6.99 5.74
N ASP A 181 -14.18 6.67 5.83
CA ASP A 181 -13.14 7.63 6.15
C ASP A 181 -12.99 8.72 5.08
N ALA A 182 -13.09 8.36 3.79
CA ALA A 182 -13.07 9.34 2.71
C ALA A 182 -14.29 10.27 2.77
N VAL A 183 -15.46 9.74 3.12
CA VAL A 183 -16.67 10.55 3.33
C VAL A 183 -16.52 11.47 4.54
N ARG A 184 -16.00 10.98 5.67
CA ARG A 184 -15.71 11.78 6.88
C ARG A 184 -14.71 12.89 6.56
N GLU A 185 -13.64 12.59 5.84
CA GLU A 185 -12.64 13.55 5.40
C GLU A 185 -13.30 14.65 4.53
N HIS A 186 -14.11 14.27 3.54
CA HIS A 186 -14.83 15.22 2.70
C HIS A 186 -15.82 16.10 3.48
N GLN A 187 -16.49 15.54 4.49
CA GLN A 187 -17.35 16.32 5.39
C GLN A 187 -16.56 17.39 6.17
N GLN A 188 -15.36 17.03 6.65
CA GLN A 188 -14.48 17.99 7.34
C GLN A 188 -14.04 19.11 6.39
N ARG A 189 -13.70 18.78 5.14
CA ARG A 189 -13.25 19.75 4.13
C ARG A 189 -14.30 20.81 3.76
N LEU A 190 -15.61 20.55 3.94
CA LEU A 190 -16.64 21.59 3.75
C LEU A 190 -16.41 22.85 4.61
N GLY A 191 -15.69 22.70 5.72
CA GLY A 191 -15.29 23.78 6.62
C GLY A 191 -14.13 24.65 6.11
N ASP A 192 -13.40 24.22 5.09
CA ASP A 192 -12.14 24.83 4.68
C ASP A 192 -12.32 26.14 3.91
N ALA A 193 -11.33 27.03 4.02
CA ALA A 193 -11.38 28.36 3.43
C ALA A 193 -11.37 28.34 1.89
N ASP A 194 -10.65 27.40 1.27
CA ASP A 194 -10.58 27.20 -0.17
C ASP A 194 -11.88 26.66 -0.74
N VAL A 195 -12.55 25.75 -0.02
CA VAL A 195 -13.88 25.22 -0.37
C VAL A 195 -14.95 26.30 -0.24
N ARG A 196 -14.95 27.07 0.87
CA ARG A 196 -15.92 28.17 1.08
C ARG A 196 -15.81 29.29 0.05
N SER A 197 -14.61 29.52 -0.49
CA SER A 197 -14.38 30.53 -1.54
C SER A 197 -14.72 30.03 -2.94
N ARG A 198 -14.98 28.72 -3.13
CA ARG A 198 -15.24 28.08 -4.44
C ARG A 198 -16.53 27.25 -4.41
N PRO A 199 -17.67 27.83 -4.82
CA PRO A 199 -18.96 27.16 -4.79
C PRO A 199 -19.03 25.86 -5.60
N VAL A 200 -18.30 25.77 -6.72
CA VAL A 200 -18.22 24.53 -7.53
C VAL A 200 -17.54 23.41 -6.75
N LEU A 201 -16.42 23.70 -6.06
CA LEU A 201 -15.71 22.72 -5.24
C LEU A 201 -16.56 22.26 -4.05
N LYS A 202 -17.25 23.21 -3.38
CA LYS A 202 -18.22 22.90 -2.32
C LYS A 202 -19.29 21.94 -2.84
N ARG A 203 -19.91 22.25 -3.99
CA ARG A 203 -20.98 21.43 -4.56
C ARG A 203 -20.52 20.03 -4.98
N LEU A 204 -19.29 19.89 -5.48
CA LEU A 204 -18.66 18.58 -5.79
C LEU A 204 -18.47 17.71 -4.53
N LEU A 205 -18.08 18.32 -3.40
CA LEU A 205 -17.98 17.61 -2.11
C LEU A 205 -19.37 17.23 -1.59
N GLU A 206 -20.33 18.15 -1.65
CA GLU A 206 -21.72 17.90 -1.23
C GLU A 206 -22.36 16.76 -2.03
N GLU A 207 -22.14 16.68 -3.35
CA GLU A 207 -22.67 15.57 -4.17
C GLU A 207 -22.13 14.22 -3.72
N TYR A 208 -20.82 14.17 -3.52
CA TYR A 208 -20.14 12.94 -3.11
C TYR A 208 -20.62 12.49 -1.72
N ILE A 209 -20.73 13.42 -0.77
CA ILE A 209 -21.25 13.12 0.57
C ILE A 209 -22.69 12.64 0.49
N THR A 210 -23.55 13.32 -0.28
CA THR A 210 -24.97 12.96 -0.42
C THR A 210 -25.14 11.58 -1.05
N THR A 211 -24.30 11.24 -2.03
CA THR A 211 -24.35 9.93 -2.70
C THR A 211 -23.93 8.78 -1.77
N ASN A 212 -23.10 9.07 -0.76
CA ASN A 212 -22.57 8.09 0.20
C ASN A 212 -23.15 8.28 1.61
N THR A 213 -24.31 8.94 1.74
CA THR A 213 -25.03 9.07 3.01
C THR A 213 -26.50 8.70 2.82
N ASN A 214 -27.09 8.10 3.84
CA ASN A 214 -28.50 7.74 3.83
C ASN A 214 -29.40 8.95 4.18
N GLN A 215 -30.73 8.77 4.15
CA GLN A 215 -31.71 9.82 4.46
C GLN A 215 -31.62 10.40 5.88
N ASN A 216 -30.95 9.70 6.80
CA ASN A 216 -30.72 10.16 8.17
C ASN A 216 -29.37 10.90 8.32
N GLY A 217 -28.56 10.94 7.26
CA GLY A 217 -27.21 11.51 7.27
C GLY A 217 -26.13 10.55 7.79
N ASP A 218 -26.46 9.28 8.04
CA ASP A 218 -25.43 8.27 8.38
C ASP A 218 -24.70 7.86 7.10
N ILE A 219 -23.41 7.58 7.21
CA ILE A 219 -22.59 7.14 6.09
C ILE A 219 -23.07 5.76 5.62
N ASP A 220 -23.28 5.64 4.31
CA ASP A 220 -23.71 4.42 3.62
C ASP A 220 -22.92 4.36 2.32
N SER A 221 -21.62 4.10 2.44
CA SER A 221 -20.68 4.11 1.32
C SER A 221 -20.58 2.73 0.65
N GLU A 222 -20.28 2.71 -0.65
CA GLU A 222 -20.06 1.44 -1.35
C GLU A 222 -18.78 0.76 -0.84
N SER A 223 -18.89 -0.52 -0.45
CA SER A 223 -17.74 -1.31 -0.06
C SER A 223 -17.03 -1.94 -1.27
N THR A 224 -15.71 -1.96 -1.23
CA THR A 224 -14.85 -2.64 -2.18
C THR A 224 -14.12 -3.78 -1.50
N THR A 225 -14.13 -4.96 -2.09
CA THR A 225 -13.33 -6.08 -1.60
C THR A 225 -11.90 -6.00 -2.11
N ILE A 226 -10.94 -5.93 -1.19
CA ILE A 226 -9.51 -6.01 -1.46
C ILE A 226 -8.92 -7.31 -0.90
N ARG A 227 -7.65 -7.61 -1.24
CA ARG A 227 -6.93 -8.76 -0.70
C ARG A 227 -5.66 -8.36 0.03
N GLU A 228 -5.56 -8.71 1.30
CA GLU A 228 -4.33 -8.53 2.07
C GLU A 228 -3.51 -9.83 2.12
N TYR A 229 -2.18 -9.70 2.08
CA TYR A 229 -1.24 -10.81 2.05
C TYR A 229 -0.27 -10.74 3.23
N TYR A 230 -0.09 -11.87 3.91
CA TYR A 230 0.74 -11.97 5.11
C TYR A 230 1.64 -13.20 5.04
N ILE A 231 2.87 -13.06 5.52
CA ILE A 231 3.79 -14.16 5.84
C ILE A 231 3.85 -14.29 7.35
N ILE A 232 3.31 -15.38 7.89
CA ILE A 232 3.15 -15.62 9.33
C ILE A 232 4.08 -16.77 9.76
N THR A 233 4.80 -16.59 10.86
CA THR A 233 5.59 -17.65 11.49
C THR A 233 5.32 -17.70 13.00
N ALA A 234 5.59 -18.85 13.61
CA ALA A 234 5.39 -19.07 15.03
C ALA A 234 6.56 -19.83 15.63
N VAL A 235 7.04 -19.41 16.80
CA VAL A 235 8.08 -20.09 17.57
C VAL A 235 7.45 -20.85 18.71
N ARG A 236 7.65 -22.17 18.74
CA ARG A 236 7.17 -23.07 19.80
C ARG A 236 8.28 -23.34 20.81
N ASP A 237 7.93 -23.79 22.00
CA ASP A 237 8.91 -24.22 23.01
C ASP A 237 9.91 -25.24 22.45
N ALA A 238 9.45 -26.21 21.65
CA ALA A 238 10.29 -27.22 21.02
C ALA A 238 11.34 -26.65 20.04
N ASP A 239 11.09 -25.47 19.47
CA ASP A 239 12.04 -24.81 18.56
C ASP A 239 13.21 -24.18 19.34
N VAL A 240 13.01 -23.88 20.63
CA VAL A 240 14.01 -23.28 21.52
C VAL A 240 14.77 -24.35 22.31
N GLU A 241 14.10 -25.42 22.72
CA GLU A 241 14.73 -26.55 23.42
C GLU A 241 15.84 -27.22 22.58
N GLN A 242 15.68 -27.23 21.25
CA GLN A 242 16.72 -27.73 20.34
C GLN A 242 18.01 -26.90 20.39
N LEU A 243 17.93 -25.58 20.60
CA LEU A 243 19.09 -24.69 20.68
C LEU A 243 19.95 -24.97 21.94
N ASP A 244 19.30 -25.36 23.04
CA ASP A 244 19.98 -25.75 24.29
C ASP A 244 20.69 -27.10 24.15
N GLU A 245 20.10 -28.06 23.43
CA GLU A 245 20.71 -29.39 23.18
C GLU A 245 21.89 -29.35 22.21
N THR A 246 21.88 -28.46 21.20
CA THR A 246 23.00 -28.31 20.25
C THR A 246 24.19 -27.51 20.79
N GLY A 247 24.06 -26.88 21.96
CA GLY A 247 25.15 -26.17 22.63
C GLY A 247 25.48 -24.80 22.04
N ASP A 248 24.57 -24.19 21.27
CA ASP A 248 24.73 -22.84 20.68
C ASP A 248 24.19 -21.71 21.59
N SER A 249 23.79 -22.03 22.82
CA SER A 249 23.38 -21.01 23.79
C SER A 249 24.58 -20.23 24.33
N VAL A 250 24.36 -18.95 24.68
CA VAL A 250 25.36 -18.05 25.29
C VAL A 250 26.02 -18.65 26.55
N LEU A 251 25.37 -19.62 27.20
CA LEU A 251 25.89 -20.37 28.35
C LEU A 251 27.04 -21.33 27.99
N ALA A 252 27.09 -21.86 26.75
CA ALA A 252 28.20 -22.67 26.29
C ALA A 252 29.52 -21.86 26.21
N TYR A 253 29.41 -20.57 25.89
CA TYR A 253 30.54 -19.63 25.89
C TYR A 253 31.12 -19.36 27.29
N LEU A 254 30.28 -19.45 28.33
CA LEU A 254 30.69 -19.31 29.74
C LEU A 254 31.30 -20.59 30.32
N ALA A 255 30.96 -21.76 29.76
CA ALA A 255 31.53 -23.05 30.16
C ALA A 255 33.02 -23.20 29.78
N ASP A 256 33.50 -22.46 28.77
CA ASP A 256 34.89 -22.50 28.27
C ASP A 256 35.88 -21.62 29.07
N VAL A 257 35.40 -20.89 30.09
CA VAL A 257 36.26 -20.10 30.98
C VAL A 257 36.97 -21.03 31.99
N PRO A 258 38.32 -21.09 32.03
CA PRO A 258 39.08 -22.11 32.79
C PRO A 258 38.94 -22.09 34.33
N ILE A 259 38.08 -21.23 34.87
CA ILE A 259 37.86 -21.04 36.31
C ILE A 259 36.39 -21.28 36.70
N LEU A 260 35.43 -21.07 35.78
CA LEU A 260 34.00 -21.27 36.04
C LEU A 260 33.56 -22.72 35.84
N GLY A 261 34.17 -23.46 34.90
CA GLY A 261 33.83 -24.87 34.60
C GLY A 261 34.05 -25.86 35.75
N ARG A 262 34.75 -25.48 36.84
CA ARG A 262 34.92 -26.33 38.03
C ARG A 262 33.85 -26.17 39.11
N VAL A 263 33.04 -25.12 39.05
CA VAL A 263 31.94 -24.89 40.00
C VAL A 263 30.62 -25.48 39.48
N PHE A 264 30.45 -25.56 38.15
CA PHE A 264 29.23 -26.04 37.50
C PHE A 264 29.26 -27.50 37.04
N GLY A 265 30.38 -28.21 37.20
CA GLY A 265 30.53 -29.62 36.77
C GLY A 265 29.77 -30.67 37.58
N GLY A 266 28.73 -30.28 38.34
CA GLY A 266 27.96 -31.16 39.23
C GLY A 266 26.46 -30.94 39.24
N VAL A 267 25.92 -30.03 38.43
CA VAL A 267 24.48 -29.82 38.28
C VAL A 267 24.08 -30.37 36.91
N GLN A 268 23.38 -31.50 36.93
CA GLN A 268 22.54 -31.96 35.83
C GLN A 268 21.66 -30.76 35.43
N SER A 269 21.73 -30.29 34.19
CA SER A 269 21.02 -29.08 33.76
C SER A 269 19.56 -29.15 34.21
N ASP A 270 19.21 -28.31 35.18
CA ASP A 270 17.81 -27.94 35.35
C ASP A 270 17.45 -27.26 34.02
N GLY A 271 16.44 -27.78 33.31
CA GLY A 271 16.05 -27.23 32.01
C GLY A 271 15.72 -25.73 32.10
N LEU A 272 15.65 -25.06 30.94
CA LEU A 272 15.35 -23.63 30.84
C LEU A 272 14.21 -23.21 31.78
N SER A 273 14.38 -22.11 32.51
CA SER A 273 13.27 -21.50 33.25
C SER A 273 12.22 -20.95 32.28
N GLU A 274 11.01 -20.67 32.78
CA GLU A 274 9.92 -20.13 31.96
C GLU A 274 10.29 -18.78 31.34
N ALA A 275 10.85 -17.86 32.14
CA ALA A 275 11.34 -16.57 31.66
C ALA A 275 12.48 -16.69 30.62
N GLU A 276 13.38 -17.68 30.77
CA GLU A 276 14.43 -17.94 29.77
C GLU A 276 13.85 -18.50 28.46
N ARG A 277 12.86 -19.40 28.54
CA ARG A 277 12.15 -19.90 27.35
C ARG A 277 11.46 -18.77 26.60
N ASP A 278 10.74 -17.90 27.31
CA ASP A 278 10.01 -16.80 26.67
C ASP A 278 10.94 -15.80 25.99
N ARG A 279 12.04 -15.42 26.64
CA ARG A 279 13.08 -14.57 26.03
C ARG A 279 13.67 -15.21 24.77
N LEU A 280 14.01 -16.49 24.81
CA LEU A 280 14.55 -17.18 23.65
C LEU A 280 13.52 -17.34 22.52
N LYS A 281 12.22 -17.48 22.84
CA LYS A 281 11.15 -17.46 21.84
C LYS A 281 11.05 -16.09 21.16
N GLU A 282 11.16 -15.00 21.92
CA GLU A 282 11.19 -13.63 21.38
C GLU A 282 12.39 -13.43 20.44
N ASP A 283 13.61 -13.74 20.91
CA ASP A 283 14.84 -13.61 20.11
C ASP A 283 14.75 -14.44 18.82
N GLN A 284 14.22 -15.66 18.91
CA GLN A 284 14.05 -16.54 17.76
C GLN A 284 12.96 -16.05 16.80
N LEU A 285 11.87 -15.45 17.31
CA LEU A 285 10.82 -14.89 16.48
C LEU A 285 11.34 -13.68 15.70
N GLU A 286 12.05 -12.78 16.37
CA GLU A 286 12.72 -11.63 15.75
C GLU A 286 13.69 -12.07 14.66
N SER A 287 14.51 -13.10 14.93
CA SER A 287 15.41 -13.69 13.93
C SER A 287 14.66 -14.18 12.69
N ARG A 288 13.55 -14.92 12.87
CA ARG A 288 12.74 -15.43 11.74
C ARG A 288 12.08 -14.30 10.95
N LEU A 289 11.52 -13.31 11.63
CA LEU A 289 10.94 -12.12 11.01
C LEU A 289 11.99 -11.32 10.23
N GLY A 290 13.18 -11.11 10.81
CA GLY A 290 14.30 -10.46 10.12
C GLY A 290 14.77 -11.23 8.89
N GLN A 291 14.76 -12.57 8.92
CA GLN A 291 15.05 -13.40 7.73
C GLN A 291 13.97 -13.25 6.65
N ILE A 292 12.68 -13.24 7.04
CA ILE A 292 11.56 -13.00 6.11
C ILE A 292 11.68 -11.61 5.48
N ARG A 293 11.95 -10.55 6.25
CA ARG A 293 12.11 -9.19 5.72
C ARG A 293 13.25 -9.09 4.71
N ARG A 294 14.45 -9.60 5.07
CA ARG A 294 15.64 -9.56 4.19
C ARG A 294 15.48 -10.41 2.92
N GLY A 295 14.84 -11.57 3.03
CA GLY A 295 14.55 -12.40 1.86
C GLY A 295 13.41 -11.83 1.01
N GLY A 296 12.39 -11.30 1.67
CA GLY A 296 11.17 -10.78 1.07
C GLY A 296 11.40 -9.59 0.16
N SER A 297 12.41 -8.75 0.45
CA SER A 297 12.81 -7.64 -0.44
C SER A 297 13.34 -8.08 -1.81
N SER A 298 13.64 -9.38 -2.00
CA SER A 298 14.02 -9.94 -3.30
C SER A 298 12.85 -10.52 -4.08
N LEU A 299 11.65 -10.57 -3.49
CA LEU A 299 10.45 -10.99 -4.20
C LEU A 299 10.15 -10.04 -5.34
N TYR A 300 9.87 -10.60 -6.51
CA TYR A 300 9.60 -9.82 -7.70
C TYR A 300 8.36 -8.94 -7.50
N ARG A 301 8.55 -7.62 -7.60
CA ARG A 301 7.48 -6.61 -7.50
C ARG A 301 6.58 -6.80 -6.26
N CYS A 302 7.19 -7.04 -5.11
CA CYS A 302 6.51 -7.06 -3.82
C CYS A 302 7.27 -6.17 -2.84
N SER A 303 6.54 -5.37 -2.04
CA SER A 303 7.09 -4.77 -0.83
C SER A 303 6.77 -5.69 0.36
N VAL A 304 7.63 -5.67 1.39
CA VAL A 304 7.42 -6.46 2.62
C VAL A 304 7.67 -5.57 3.83
N SER A 305 6.67 -5.46 4.69
CA SER A 305 6.68 -4.62 5.89
C SER A 305 6.31 -5.43 7.15
N PRO A 306 6.83 -5.06 8.34
CA PRO A 306 6.44 -5.69 9.59
C PRO A 306 4.97 -5.40 9.93
N VAL A 307 4.34 -6.33 10.65
CA VAL A 307 2.95 -6.20 11.15
C VAL A 307 3.02 -6.19 12.66
N ASP A 308 2.43 -5.16 13.28
CA ASP A 308 2.31 -5.11 14.73
C ASP A 308 1.28 -6.13 15.24
N ALA A 309 1.35 -6.44 16.53
CA ALA A 309 0.49 -7.46 17.11
C ALA A 309 -1.00 -7.08 17.15
N TYR A 310 -1.34 -5.78 17.19
CA TYR A 310 -2.73 -5.32 17.18
C TYR A 310 -3.35 -5.45 15.79
N ASP A 311 -2.61 -5.16 14.72
CA ASP A 311 -3.08 -5.39 13.35
C ASP A 311 -3.26 -6.89 13.07
N LEU A 312 -2.34 -7.74 13.54
CA LEU A 312 -2.53 -9.19 13.45
C LEU A 312 -3.73 -9.69 14.29
N ALA A 313 -4.02 -9.05 15.42
CA ALA A 313 -5.21 -9.32 16.23
C ALA A 313 -6.49 -8.86 15.52
N ARG A 314 -6.48 -7.70 14.84
CA ARG A 314 -7.57 -7.19 13.99
C ARG A 314 -7.90 -8.20 12.89
N VAL A 315 -6.93 -8.59 12.07
CA VAL A 315 -7.11 -9.60 11.01
C VAL A 315 -7.68 -10.91 11.57
N THR A 316 -7.25 -11.29 12.77
CA THR A 316 -7.78 -12.49 13.44
C THR A 316 -9.22 -12.31 13.90
N LYS A 317 -9.61 -11.14 14.41
CA LYS A 317 -10.99 -10.83 14.81
C LYS A 317 -11.90 -10.79 13.59
N GLU A 318 -11.51 -10.10 12.51
CA GLU A 318 -12.27 -10.05 11.25
C GLU A 318 -12.52 -11.46 10.70
N TYR A 319 -11.49 -12.33 10.73
CA TYR A 319 -11.61 -13.73 10.34
C TYR A 319 -12.70 -14.47 11.15
N TRP A 320 -12.73 -14.30 12.47
CA TRP A 320 -13.64 -15.05 13.33
C TRP A 320 -15.05 -14.44 13.43
N THR A 321 -15.18 -13.12 13.28
CA THR A 321 -16.46 -12.40 13.41
C THR A 321 -17.18 -12.26 12.07
N GLY A 322 -16.42 -12.12 10.97
CA GLY A 322 -16.97 -11.82 9.64
C GLY A 322 -17.27 -10.34 9.40
N HIS A 323 -16.86 -9.44 10.31
CA HIS A 323 -17.04 -7.99 10.18
C HIS A 323 -15.68 -7.31 10.05
N THR A 324 -15.62 -6.21 9.29
CA THR A 324 -14.45 -5.34 9.20
C THR A 324 -14.29 -4.54 10.49
N GLU A 325 -13.05 -4.33 10.92
CA GLU A 325 -12.73 -3.62 12.16
C GLU A 325 -11.70 -2.52 11.87
N GLU A 326 -11.83 -1.36 12.50
CA GLU A 326 -10.82 -0.31 12.47
C GLU A 326 -9.64 -0.68 13.40
N TYR A 327 -8.42 -0.30 13.01
CA TYR A 327 -7.23 -0.60 13.82
C TYR A 327 -7.29 0.05 15.20
N ASP A 328 -7.68 1.33 15.26
CA ASP A 328 -7.74 2.11 16.49
C ASP A 328 -8.72 1.51 17.50
N ASP A 329 -9.83 0.94 17.04
CA ASP A 329 -10.80 0.26 17.90
C ASP A 329 -10.18 -0.95 18.60
N ILE A 330 -9.35 -1.73 17.90
CA ILE A 330 -8.65 -2.89 18.46
C ILE A 330 -7.54 -2.46 19.42
N ALA A 331 -6.73 -1.47 19.02
CA ALA A 331 -5.66 -0.94 19.85
C ALA A 331 -6.21 -0.37 21.16
N ASN A 332 -7.33 0.37 21.10
CA ASN A 332 -8.03 0.88 22.28
C ASN A 332 -8.66 -0.23 23.10
N ALA A 333 -9.33 -1.21 22.46
CA ALA A 333 -9.99 -2.31 23.17
C ALA A 333 -8.99 -3.20 23.90
N ILE A 334 -7.83 -3.51 23.31
CA ILE A 334 -6.80 -4.36 23.93
C ILE A 334 -5.92 -3.52 24.88
N GLY A 335 -5.56 -2.29 24.50
CA GLY A 335 -4.65 -1.42 25.25
C GLY A 335 -5.26 -0.79 26.52
N THR A 336 -6.58 -0.76 26.67
CA THR A 336 -7.25 -0.22 27.89
C THR A 336 -7.17 -1.18 29.10
N PHE A 337 -6.69 -2.41 28.92
CA PHE A 337 -6.49 -3.35 30.03
C PHE A 337 -5.07 -3.23 30.58
N PRO A 338 -4.88 -2.95 31.89
CA PRO A 338 -3.55 -2.80 32.45
C PRO A 338 -2.77 -4.11 32.31
N VAL A 339 -1.73 -4.08 31.49
CA VAL A 339 -0.70 -5.13 31.45
C VAL A 339 0.03 -5.08 32.78
N VAL A 340 -0.36 -5.90 33.75
CA VAL A 340 0.47 -6.18 34.93
C VAL A 340 1.55 -7.16 34.49
N ALA A 341 2.47 -6.67 33.64
CA ALA A 341 3.76 -7.31 33.46
C ALA A 341 4.63 -6.93 34.66
N HIS A 342 5.30 -7.91 35.25
CA HIS A 342 6.37 -7.67 36.21
C HIS A 342 7.49 -6.88 35.53
N GLY A 343 7.44 -5.56 35.71
CA GLY A 343 8.46 -4.59 35.30
C GLY A 343 8.55 -4.35 33.80
N LEU A 344 8.01 -3.23 33.31
CA LEU A 344 8.55 -2.42 32.19
C LEU A 344 7.70 -1.14 32.00
N SER A 345 8.31 -0.11 31.40
CA SER A 345 8.05 1.32 31.53
C SER A 345 7.05 1.97 30.55
N ASP A 346 6.45 3.07 31.01
CA ASP A 346 5.44 3.98 30.40
C ASP A 346 5.79 4.70 29.06
N ASN A 347 6.67 4.19 28.19
CA ASN A 347 7.03 4.90 26.96
C ASN A 347 6.84 4.03 25.70
N VAL A 348 5.62 3.98 25.18
CA VAL A 348 5.31 3.61 23.78
C VAL A 348 4.34 4.68 23.24
N PRO A 349 4.65 5.38 22.13
CA PRO A 349 3.73 6.32 21.50
C PRO A 349 2.50 5.59 20.94
N SER A 350 1.36 6.27 20.91
CA SER A 350 0.08 5.74 20.40
C SER A 350 0.06 5.44 18.89
N ASN A 351 1.12 5.79 18.15
CA ASN A 351 1.29 5.42 16.74
C ASN A 351 2.78 5.20 16.41
N PRO A 352 3.29 3.95 16.42
CA PRO A 352 4.70 3.65 16.17
C PRO A 352 5.01 3.56 14.65
N SER A 353 6.11 4.18 14.22
CA SER A 353 6.63 4.01 12.85
C SER A 353 7.25 2.61 12.66
N PRO A 354 7.39 2.09 11.41
CA PRO A 354 7.91 0.75 11.14
C PRO A 354 9.29 0.44 11.76
N ASP A 355 10.14 1.45 11.91
CA ASP A 355 11.45 1.32 12.55
C ASP A 355 11.35 1.22 14.08
N SER A 356 10.35 1.88 14.68
CA SER A 356 10.15 1.87 16.13
C SER A 356 9.67 0.52 16.69
N VAL A 357 9.03 -0.33 15.87
CA VAL A 357 8.64 -1.70 16.26
C VAL A 357 9.87 -2.58 16.45
N ILE A 358 10.89 -2.40 15.62
CA ILE A 358 12.16 -3.14 15.69
C ILE A 358 13.08 -2.52 16.74
N ASP A 359 13.15 -1.19 16.83
CA ASP A 359 13.94 -0.48 17.84
C ASP A 359 13.41 -0.73 19.27
N ALA A 360 12.09 -0.86 19.46
CA ALA A 360 11.49 -1.23 20.75
C ALA A 360 11.88 -2.64 21.22
N MET A 361 12.36 -3.50 20.31
CA MET A 361 12.90 -4.83 20.63
C MET A 361 14.41 -4.77 20.89
N ASP A 362 15.17 -3.87 20.24
CA ASP A 362 16.64 -3.77 20.36
C ASP A 362 17.12 -2.98 21.62
N ASP A 363 16.28 -2.09 22.18
CA ASP A 363 16.61 -1.23 23.35
C ASP A 363 16.79 -1.98 24.70
N ARG A 364 16.80 -3.32 24.73
CA ARG A 364 16.83 -4.13 25.97
C ARG A 364 18.20 -4.68 26.39
N LYS A 365 19.31 -4.29 25.75
CA LYS A 365 20.63 -4.92 26.02
C LYS A 365 21.31 -4.53 27.34
N ASP A 366 20.83 -3.55 28.11
CA ASP A 366 21.49 -3.09 29.34
C ASP A 366 20.56 -2.97 30.56
N ILE A 367 20.11 -4.09 31.16
CA ILE A 367 19.61 -4.08 32.55
C ILE A 367 20.11 -5.32 33.31
N ASP A 368 20.95 -5.06 34.31
CA ASP A 368 21.58 -6.02 35.21
C ASP A 368 20.60 -6.48 36.31
N ALA A 369 20.62 -7.78 36.62
CA ALA A 369 19.68 -8.41 37.54
C ALA A 369 20.07 -8.18 39.01
N THR A 370 19.23 -7.49 39.80
CA THR A 370 19.26 -7.55 41.28
C THR A 370 17.90 -7.27 41.94
N GLU A 371 17.45 -8.22 42.78
CA GLU A 371 16.55 -8.13 43.95
C GLU A 371 15.05 -7.78 43.70
N SER A 372 14.04 -8.33 44.39
CA SER A 372 13.94 -9.20 45.57
C SER A 372 12.55 -9.86 45.63
N ASP A 373 12.50 -11.04 46.24
CA ASP A 373 11.28 -11.76 46.62
C ASP A 373 10.40 -10.93 47.56
N THR A 374 9.09 -10.86 47.29
CA THR A 374 8.09 -10.68 48.35
C THR A 374 6.77 -11.37 47.98
N GLU A 375 6.63 -12.63 48.38
CA GLU A 375 5.35 -13.33 48.38
C GLU A 375 4.35 -12.60 49.31
N THR A 376 3.23 -12.16 48.76
CA THR A 376 2.07 -11.76 49.56
C THR A 376 0.89 -12.67 49.22
N ASN A 377 0.64 -13.63 50.11
CA ASN A 377 -0.58 -14.44 50.12
C ASN A 377 -1.80 -13.53 50.34
N ILE A 378 -2.67 -13.40 49.33
CA ILE A 378 -4.04 -12.89 49.49
C ILE A 378 -5.00 -13.99 49.04
N ALA A 379 -5.99 -14.22 49.90
CA ALA A 379 -6.92 -15.34 49.86
C ALA A 379 -7.84 -15.34 48.64
N SER A 380 -8.12 -16.55 48.17
CA SER A 380 -9.06 -16.93 47.13
C SER A 380 -10.52 -16.64 47.49
N ASP A 381 -11.12 -15.65 46.85
CA ASP A 381 -12.52 -15.64 46.38
C ASP A 381 -12.73 -14.35 45.55
N ASP A 382 -13.39 -14.46 44.39
CA ASP A 382 -13.56 -13.47 43.30
C ASP A 382 -12.36 -13.31 42.33
N ARG A 383 -12.25 -14.22 41.35
CA ARG A 383 -11.39 -14.05 40.16
C ARG A 383 -11.97 -12.92 39.31
N LEU A 384 -11.31 -11.77 39.31
CA LEU A 384 -11.30 -10.87 38.15
C LEU A 384 -10.75 -11.69 36.97
N ASP A 385 -11.35 -11.55 35.78
CA ASP A 385 -10.91 -12.27 34.58
C ASP A 385 -9.42 -12.03 34.32
N ASP A 386 -8.70 -13.10 34.01
CA ASP A 386 -7.28 -13.07 33.64
C ASP A 386 -7.10 -12.22 32.35
N THR A 387 -6.02 -11.46 32.19
CA THR A 387 -5.78 -10.59 31.01
C THR A 387 -5.92 -11.37 29.70
N SER A 388 -5.46 -12.62 29.68
CA SER A 388 -5.66 -13.56 28.56
C SER A 388 -7.14 -13.76 28.21
N THR A 389 -8.00 -13.89 29.22
CA THR A 389 -9.43 -14.09 29.06
C THR A 389 -10.09 -12.84 28.46
N MET A 390 -9.66 -11.64 28.84
CA MET A 390 -10.14 -10.38 28.27
C MET A 390 -9.75 -10.25 26.80
N HIS A 391 -8.48 -10.47 26.45
CA HIS A 391 -8.01 -10.40 25.06
C HIS A 391 -8.71 -11.42 24.15
N GLN A 392 -8.93 -12.65 24.65
CA GLN A 392 -9.72 -13.64 23.94
C GLN A 392 -11.16 -13.17 23.70
N SER A 393 -11.76 -12.46 24.66
CA SER A 393 -13.13 -11.96 24.55
C SER A 393 -13.26 -10.87 23.49
N VAL A 394 -12.23 -10.07 23.26
CA VAL A 394 -12.21 -9.02 22.22
C VAL A 394 -12.18 -9.64 20.82
N ILE A 395 -11.46 -10.75 20.64
CA ILE A 395 -11.19 -11.35 19.32
C ILE A 395 -12.21 -12.44 18.96
N ALA A 396 -12.78 -13.13 19.97
CA ALA A 396 -13.67 -14.24 19.74
C ALA A 396 -15.03 -13.81 19.16
N PRO A 397 -15.63 -14.65 18.30
CA PRO A 397 -17.00 -14.41 17.86
C PRO A 397 -17.96 -14.53 19.05
N SER A 398 -19.15 -13.96 18.92
CA SER A 398 -20.22 -14.08 19.92
C SER A 398 -20.79 -15.50 19.96
N ALA A 399 -20.97 -16.14 18.79
CA ALA A 399 -21.49 -17.49 18.70
C ALA A 399 -21.01 -18.23 17.44
N VAL A 400 -20.94 -19.56 17.52
CA VAL A 400 -20.65 -20.42 16.35
C VAL A 400 -21.55 -21.64 16.33
N ASP A 401 -22.34 -21.76 15.26
CA ASP A 401 -23.21 -22.89 14.98
C ASP A 401 -22.57 -23.87 14.02
N TRP A 402 -22.32 -25.09 14.51
CA TRP A 402 -21.63 -26.12 13.75
C TRP A 402 -22.56 -26.99 12.94
N GLU A 403 -22.39 -26.97 11.62
CA GLU A 403 -23.08 -27.86 10.70
C GLU A 403 -22.15 -28.92 10.10
N THR A 404 -22.73 -29.90 9.41
CA THR A 404 -21.96 -31.03 8.86
C THR A 404 -20.95 -30.56 7.80
N THR A 405 -21.29 -29.55 7.01
CA THR A 405 -20.47 -29.10 5.86
C THR A 405 -20.22 -27.60 5.84
N TYR A 406 -20.63 -26.88 6.88
CA TYR A 406 -20.45 -25.44 7.05
C TYR A 406 -20.56 -25.10 8.54
N ALA A 407 -20.30 -23.85 8.91
CA ALA A 407 -20.65 -23.29 10.21
C ALA A 407 -21.34 -21.93 9.99
N VAL A 408 -22.03 -21.41 11.01
CA VAL A 408 -22.58 -20.05 11.01
C VAL A 408 -21.91 -19.30 12.16
N LEU A 409 -21.32 -18.15 11.86
CA LEU A 409 -20.67 -17.26 12.83
C LEU A 409 -21.63 -16.11 13.15
N ASN A 410 -21.83 -15.81 14.43
CA ASN A 410 -22.68 -14.71 14.91
C ASN A 410 -24.09 -14.70 14.33
N ASP A 411 -24.66 -15.87 13.98
CA ASP A 411 -25.97 -16.03 13.34
C ASP A 411 -26.15 -15.36 11.97
N GLU A 412 -25.08 -14.77 11.42
CA GLU A 412 -25.12 -13.95 10.19
C GLU A 412 -24.24 -14.53 9.08
N THR A 413 -23.01 -14.93 9.41
CA THR A 413 -22.00 -15.29 8.39
C THR A 413 -21.89 -16.80 8.22
N TYR A 414 -22.25 -17.31 7.03
CA TYR A 414 -22.14 -18.73 6.68
C TYR A 414 -20.74 -19.04 6.13
N VAL A 415 -20.01 -19.94 6.80
CA VAL A 415 -18.64 -20.27 6.42
C VAL A 415 -18.46 -21.74 6.05
N ARG A 416 -17.61 -22.01 5.07
CA ARG A 416 -17.25 -23.37 4.66
C ARG A 416 -15.75 -23.49 4.45
N THR A 417 -15.15 -24.49 5.09
CA THR A 417 -13.71 -24.74 4.98
C THR A 417 -13.38 -25.91 4.06
N PHE A 418 -12.29 -25.74 3.32
CA PHE A 418 -11.79 -26.64 2.30
C PHE A 418 -10.28 -26.86 2.40
N TRP A 419 -9.80 -27.92 1.76
CA TRP A 419 -8.38 -28.09 1.45
C TRP A 419 -8.20 -28.61 0.02
N ILE A 420 -7.03 -28.36 -0.56
CA ILE A 420 -6.63 -28.97 -1.83
C ILE A 420 -6.12 -30.39 -1.56
N GLU A 421 -6.86 -31.39 -2.02
CA GLU A 421 -6.50 -32.81 -1.88
C GLU A 421 -5.48 -33.24 -2.93
N GLN A 422 -5.63 -32.74 -4.17
CA GLN A 422 -4.78 -33.13 -5.28
C GLN A 422 -4.32 -31.89 -6.04
N PHE A 423 -3.00 -31.75 -6.13
CA PHE A 423 -2.32 -30.78 -6.99
C PHE A 423 -1.92 -31.44 -8.32
N PRO A 424 -1.76 -30.66 -9.41
CA PRO A 424 -1.10 -31.13 -10.62
C PRO A 424 0.35 -31.53 -10.32
N GLU A 425 0.84 -32.61 -10.96
CA GLU A 425 2.22 -33.07 -10.76
C GLU A 425 3.25 -31.98 -11.13
N LYS A 426 2.93 -31.19 -12.16
CA LYS A 426 3.71 -30.04 -12.62
C LYS A 426 2.84 -28.79 -12.57
N PRO A 427 2.95 -27.94 -11.54
CA PRO A 427 2.19 -26.70 -11.47
C PRO A 427 2.61 -25.71 -12.56
N ALA A 428 1.62 -25.06 -13.17
CA ALA A 428 1.83 -23.92 -14.06
C ALA A 428 2.25 -22.68 -13.26
N ASN A 429 2.94 -21.72 -13.88
CA ASN A 429 3.18 -20.42 -13.25
C ASN A 429 1.83 -19.75 -12.94
N GLY A 430 1.73 -19.05 -11.80
CA GLY A 430 0.51 -18.34 -11.41
C GLY A 430 -0.69 -19.27 -11.24
N MET A 431 -0.50 -20.51 -10.77
CA MET A 431 -1.60 -21.49 -10.78
C MET A 431 -2.83 -21.07 -9.95
N PHE A 432 -2.67 -20.16 -8.98
CA PHE A 432 -3.76 -19.60 -8.19
C PHE A 432 -4.20 -18.20 -8.61
N GLU A 433 -3.62 -17.63 -9.67
CA GLU A 433 -3.96 -16.29 -10.15
C GLU A 433 -5.47 -16.08 -10.27
N ARG A 434 -6.19 -16.97 -10.97
CA ARG A 434 -7.65 -16.85 -11.12
C ARG A 434 -8.45 -16.88 -9.82
N LEU A 435 -7.91 -17.53 -8.77
CA LEU A 435 -8.52 -17.51 -7.44
C LEU A 435 -8.22 -16.18 -6.73
N LEU A 436 -6.99 -15.69 -6.83
CA LEU A 436 -6.55 -14.45 -6.22
C LEU A 436 -7.19 -13.22 -6.88
N LEU A 437 -7.45 -13.24 -8.19
CA LEU A 437 -8.08 -12.13 -8.89
C LEU A 437 -9.62 -12.12 -8.80
N GLU A 438 -10.23 -13.15 -8.21
CA GLU A 438 -11.69 -13.26 -8.07
C GLU A 438 -12.13 -12.55 -6.77
N THR A 439 -12.57 -11.30 -6.88
CA THR A 439 -13.02 -10.46 -5.76
C THR A 439 -14.48 -10.71 -5.36
N ASP A 440 -15.30 -11.30 -6.25
CA ASP A 440 -16.68 -11.71 -5.92
C ASP A 440 -16.74 -12.85 -4.87
N LEU A 441 -15.60 -13.47 -4.57
CA LEU A 441 -15.49 -14.56 -3.61
C LEU A 441 -14.79 -14.08 -2.33
N GLN A 442 -15.56 -13.97 -1.25
CA GLN A 442 -15.00 -13.74 0.08
C GLN A 442 -14.29 -14.99 0.58
N THR A 443 -12.97 -15.04 0.39
CA THR A 443 -12.14 -16.19 0.71
C THR A 443 -10.90 -15.84 1.51
N ASP A 444 -10.63 -16.63 2.54
CA ASP A 444 -9.34 -16.69 3.20
C ASP A 444 -8.57 -17.90 2.69
N VAL A 445 -7.32 -17.71 2.28
CA VAL A 445 -6.44 -18.78 1.81
C VAL A 445 -5.23 -18.88 2.73
N SER A 446 -4.96 -20.08 3.21
CA SER A 446 -3.85 -20.38 4.10
C SER A 446 -2.97 -21.45 3.47
N ILE A 447 -1.75 -21.06 3.09
CA ILE A 447 -0.73 -21.94 2.51
C ILE A 447 0.30 -22.24 3.60
N HIS A 448 0.25 -23.45 4.15
CA HIS A 448 1.18 -23.92 5.19
C HIS A 448 2.39 -24.56 4.50
N LEU A 449 3.60 -24.14 4.88
CA LEU A 449 4.87 -24.65 4.36
C LEU A 449 5.75 -25.09 5.53
N ASP A 450 6.05 -26.39 5.58
CA ASP A 450 7.02 -26.96 6.53
C ASP A 450 8.26 -27.44 5.74
N PRO A 451 9.44 -26.82 5.92
CA PRO A 451 10.66 -27.26 5.25
C PRO A 451 11.12 -28.63 5.75
N PHE A 452 11.71 -29.42 4.86
CA PHE A 452 12.50 -30.59 5.25
C PHE A 452 13.96 -30.18 5.42
N ASP A 453 14.58 -30.60 6.52
CA ASP A 453 16.04 -30.54 6.61
C ASP A 453 16.67 -31.47 5.56
N THR A 454 17.91 -31.16 5.16
CA THR A 454 18.61 -31.87 4.08
C THR A 454 18.68 -33.37 4.32
N GLN A 455 18.88 -33.81 5.56
CA GLN A 455 19.01 -35.22 5.89
C GLN A 455 17.66 -35.93 5.78
N SER A 456 16.59 -35.35 6.34
CA SER A 456 15.23 -35.86 6.21
C SER A 456 14.76 -35.92 4.76
N ALA A 457 15.10 -34.92 3.94
CA ALA A 457 14.81 -34.92 2.51
C ALA A 457 15.56 -36.04 1.78
N GLU A 458 16.84 -36.28 2.10
CA GLU A 458 17.61 -37.38 1.52
C GLU A 458 17.06 -38.75 1.87
N ASP A 459 16.70 -38.96 3.14
CA ASP A 459 16.16 -40.22 3.64
C ASP A 459 14.79 -40.50 3.03
N MET A 460 13.92 -39.50 2.97
CA MET A 460 12.63 -39.60 2.27
C MET A 460 12.79 -40.02 0.80
N MET A 461 13.73 -39.39 0.08
CA MET A 461 13.98 -39.72 -1.32
C MET A 461 14.57 -41.12 -1.48
N ALA A 462 15.44 -41.55 -0.56
CA ALA A 462 16.02 -42.89 -0.56
C ALA A 462 14.93 -43.96 -0.37
N ASP A 463 14.02 -43.73 0.58
CA ASP A 463 12.90 -44.62 0.88
C ASP A 463 11.94 -44.72 -0.32
N TRP A 464 11.57 -43.60 -0.91
CA TRP A 464 10.70 -43.59 -2.09
C TRP A 464 11.31 -44.33 -3.28
N ILE A 465 12.60 -44.11 -3.57
CA ILE A 465 13.31 -44.83 -4.64
C ILE A 465 13.33 -46.35 -4.34
N SER A 466 13.43 -46.73 -3.07
CA SER A 466 13.36 -48.14 -2.65
C SER A 466 11.97 -48.73 -2.93
N ASP A 467 10.91 -48.03 -2.56
CA ASP A 467 9.52 -48.46 -2.79
C ASP A 467 9.20 -48.60 -4.29
N LEU A 468 9.65 -47.65 -5.12
CA LEU A 468 9.50 -47.74 -6.57
C LEU A 468 10.19 -48.97 -7.15
N LYS A 469 11.41 -49.29 -6.68
CA LYS A 469 12.13 -50.51 -7.10
C LYS A 469 11.38 -51.77 -6.71
N VAL A 470 10.82 -51.83 -5.50
CA VAL A 470 10.00 -52.98 -5.06
C VAL A 470 8.79 -53.15 -5.97
N ASN A 471 8.05 -52.07 -6.24
CA ASN A 471 6.88 -52.10 -7.12
C ASN A 471 7.22 -52.48 -8.56
N GLN A 472 8.41 -52.13 -9.04
CA GLN A 472 8.89 -52.48 -10.38
C GLN A 472 9.06 -54.00 -10.55
N TYR A 473 9.53 -54.70 -9.52
CA TYR A 473 9.67 -56.16 -9.56
C TYR A 473 8.34 -56.90 -9.74
N ASP A 474 7.24 -56.32 -9.25
CA ASP A 474 5.89 -56.90 -9.31
C ASP A 474 5.07 -56.40 -10.52
N ALA A 475 5.63 -55.51 -11.34
CA ALA A 475 4.95 -54.86 -12.46
C ALA A 475 5.04 -55.65 -13.78
N ASN A 476 4.07 -55.43 -14.68
CA ASN A 476 4.18 -55.91 -16.06
C ASN A 476 5.14 -55.03 -16.88
N SER A 477 5.55 -55.49 -18.07
CA SER A 477 6.65 -54.87 -18.82
C SER A 477 6.47 -53.37 -19.11
N LEU A 478 5.22 -52.91 -19.37
CA LEU A 478 4.94 -51.49 -19.62
C LEU A 478 5.00 -50.66 -18.33
N LYS A 479 4.36 -51.12 -17.24
CA LYS A 479 4.43 -50.43 -15.95
C LYS A 479 5.84 -50.43 -15.35
N ALA A 480 6.63 -51.45 -15.65
CA ALA A 480 8.02 -51.53 -15.19
C ALA A 480 8.93 -50.48 -15.87
N GLU A 481 8.60 -50.07 -17.11
CA GLU A 481 9.30 -49.00 -17.83
C GLU A 481 8.94 -47.63 -17.25
N ASP A 482 7.65 -47.36 -17.02
CA ASP A 482 7.19 -46.13 -16.34
C ASP A 482 7.84 -45.98 -14.94
N LEU A 483 7.86 -47.07 -14.16
CA LEU A 483 8.52 -47.09 -12.84
C LEU A 483 10.04 -46.90 -12.92
N GLN A 484 10.69 -47.34 -14.01
CA GLN A 484 12.12 -47.10 -14.20
C GLN A 484 12.40 -45.60 -14.39
N GLU A 485 11.56 -44.92 -15.16
CA GLU A 485 11.67 -43.48 -15.37
C GLU A 485 11.52 -42.71 -14.06
N ASP A 486 10.55 -43.09 -13.22
CA ASP A 486 10.35 -42.49 -11.90
C ASP A 486 11.52 -42.77 -10.93
N ILE A 487 12.14 -43.95 -10.99
CA ILE A 487 13.36 -44.27 -10.23
C ILE A 487 14.52 -43.35 -10.64
N ASP A 488 14.73 -43.16 -11.94
CA ASP A 488 15.83 -42.33 -12.44
C ASP A 488 15.60 -40.85 -12.16
N ARG A 489 14.36 -40.39 -12.23
CA ARG A 489 13.92 -39.07 -11.75
C ARG A 489 14.19 -38.87 -10.26
N GLY A 490 13.82 -39.85 -9.43
CA GLY A 490 14.07 -39.78 -7.99
C GLY A 490 15.55 -39.66 -7.65
N LYS A 491 16.41 -40.40 -8.36
CA LYS A 491 17.87 -40.26 -8.21
C LYS A 491 18.37 -38.87 -8.60
N PHE A 492 17.84 -38.30 -9.68
CA PHE A 492 18.19 -36.95 -10.12
C PHE A 492 17.80 -35.91 -9.06
N MET A 493 16.55 -35.92 -8.59
CA MET A 493 16.09 -35.02 -7.53
C MET A 493 16.91 -35.16 -6.24
N ARG A 494 17.22 -36.40 -5.83
CA ARG A 494 18.11 -36.64 -4.69
C ARG A 494 19.50 -36.06 -4.91
N SER A 495 20.02 -36.08 -6.14
CA SER A 495 21.32 -35.47 -6.44
C SER A 495 21.29 -33.93 -6.34
N LEU A 496 20.16 -33.30 -6.63
CA LEU A 496 19.96 -31.86 -6.47
C LEU A 496 19.92 -31.46 -4.99
N VAL A 497 19.20 -32.21 -4.14
CA VAL A 497 19.20 -32.00 -2.67
C VAL A 497 20.60 -32.12 -2.11
N ARG A 498 21.33 -33.18 -2.48
CA ARG A 498 22.75 -33.39 -2.07
C ARG A 498 23.69 -32.27 -2.50
N ALA A 499 23.38 -31.62 -3.61
CA ALA A 499 24.14 -30.50 -4.13
C ALA A 499 23.67 -29.14 -3.56
N ASN A 500 22.71 -29.14 -2.64
CA ASN A 500 22.04 -27.95 -2.11
C ASN A 500 21.41 -27.05 -3.20
N LYS A 501 20.91 -27.67 -4.27
CA LYS A 501 20.28 -26.99 -5.42
C LYS A 501 18.76 -27.07 -5.43
N ALA A 502 18.18 -27.89 -4.55
CA ALA A 502 16.73 -28.04 -4.42
C ALA A 502 16.39 -28.40 -2.98
N SER A 503 15.39 -27.70 -2.45
CA SER A 503 14.81 -27.97 -1.13
C SER A 503 13.41 -28.54 -1.28
N PHE A 504 13.04 -29.41 -0.33
CA PHE A 504 11.70 -29.99 -0.26
C PHE A 504 10.94 -29.37 0.90
N TYR A 505 9.62 -29.27 0.71
CA TYR A 505 8.69 -28.76 1.70
C TYR A 505 7.48 -29.66 1.74
N ARG A 506 6.87 -29.79 2.91
CA ARG A 506 5.49 -30.24 3.04
C ARG A 506 4.63 -28.99 2.90
N GLY A 507 3.79 -28.95 1.87
CA GLY A 507 2.94 -27.80 1.57
C GLY A 507 1.46 -28.16 1.48
N GLY A 508 0.58 -27.37 2.10
CA GLY A 508 -0.86 -27.55 2.02
C GLY A 508 -1.60 -26.23 1.84
N VAL A 509 -2.69 -26.26 1.07
CA VAL A 509 -3.53 -25.08 0.81
C VAL A 509 -4.91 -25.34 1.39
N PHE A 510 -5.33 -24.46 2.30
CA PHE A 510 -6.60 -24.51 3.00
C PHE A 510 -7.37 -23.22 2.71
N ILE A 511 -8.67 -23.33 2.50
CA ILE A 511 -9.50 -22.21 2.05
C ILE A 511 -10.75 -22.12 2.93
N ARG A 512 -11.06 -20.94 3.46
CA ARG A 512 -12.39 -20.59 3.99
C ARG A 512 -13.13 -19.79 2.94
N LEU A 513 -14.41 -20.07 2.79
CA LEU A 513 -15.36 -19.31 1.98
C LEU A 513 -16.47 -18.80 2.91
N SER A 514 -16.75 -17.51 2.88
CA SER A 514 -17.84 -16.87 3.62
C SER A 514 -18.94 -16.37 2.69
N ALA A 515 -20.18 -16.34 3.18
CA ALA A 515 -21.33 -15.77 2.50
C ALA A 515 -22.42 -15.38 3.51
N GLU A 516 -23.29 -14.44 3.14
CA GLU A 516 -24.41 -13.97 3.98
C GLU A 516 -25.55 -14.99 4.11
N SER A 517 -25.60 -15.98 3.22
CA SER A 517 -26.64 -17.00 3.25
C SER A 517 -26.14 -18.36 2.82
N LYS A 518 -26.79 -19.40 3.32
CA LYS A 518 -26.53 -20.78 2.88
C LYS A 518 -26.67 -20.97 1.38
N GLN A 519 -27.64 -20.32 0.75
CA GLN A 519 -27.86 -20.44 -0.68
C GLN A 519 -26.68 -19.85 -1.46
N GLU A 520 -26.20 -18.68 -1.02
CA GLU A 520 -25.06 -18.04 -1.64
C GLU A 520 -23.77 -18.82 -1.40
N LEU A 521 -23.55 -19.32 -0.19
CA LEU A 521 -22.44 -20.22 0.13
C LEU A 521 -22.41 -21.44 -0.81
N ASP A 522 -23.57 -22.01 -1.15
CA ASP A 522 -23.67 -23.14 -2.08
C ASP A 522 -23.40 -22.76 -3.54
N ASN A 523 -23.74 -21.55 -3.95
CA ASN A 523 -23.44 -21.02 -5.29
C ASN A 523 -21.96 -20.69 -5.42
N GLN A 524 -21.41 -19.91 -4.50
CA GLN A 524 -19.99 -19.57 -4.44
C GLN A 524 -19.11 -20.82 -4.30
N THR A 525 -19.55 -21.84 -3.55
CA THR A 525 -18.84 -23.13 -3.50
C THR A 525 -18.71 -23.79 -4.89
N LYS A 526 -19.71 -23.67 -5.76
CA LYS A 526 -19.63 -24.19 -7.13
C LYS A 526 -18.65 -23.36 -7.96
N ARG A 527 -18.67 -22.03 -7.81
CA ARG A 527 -17.74 -21.11 -8.48
C ARG A 527 -16.30 -21.40 -8.08
N LEU A 528 -16.01 -21.43 -6.78
CA LEU A 528 -14.70 -21.80 -6.21
C LEU A 528 -14.21 -23.16 -6.74
N ARG A 529 -15.08 -24.17 -6.76
CA ARG A 529 -14.72 -25.49 -7.33
C ARG A 529 -14.40 -25.43 -8.81
N SER A 530 -15.05 -24.58 -9.60
CA SER A 530 -14.74 -24.42 -11.02
C SER A 530 -13.37 -23.76 -11.18
N ILE A 531 -13.13 -22.65 -10.49
CA ILE A 531 -11.86 -21.91 -10.54
C ILE A 531 -10.68 -22.81 -10.21
N VAL A 532 -10.76 -23.57 -9.12
CA VAL A 532 -9.68 -24.43 -8.65
C VAL A 532 -9.50 -25.67 -9.54
N LYS A 533 -10.57 -26.18 -10.17
CA LYS A 533 -10.52 -27.38 -11.01
C LYS A 533 -10.02 -27.10 -12.43
N ASP A 534 -10.39 -25.95 -12.98
CA ASP A 534 -10.05 -25.58 -14.34
C ASP A 534 -8.58 -25.10 -14.43
N ALA A 535 -8.06 -24.98 -15.66
CA ALA A 535 -6.74 -24.41 -15.87
C ALA A 535 -6.70 -22.93 -15.42
N PRO A 536 -5.58 -22.44 -14.86
CA PRO A 536 -4.28 -23.12 -14.72
C PRO A 536 -4.14 -24.02 -13.47
N ALA A 537 -5.00 -23.89 -12.46
CA ALA A 537 -4.89 -24.59 -11.17
C ALA A 537 -4.90 -26.12 -11.29
N ASN A 538 -5.87 -26.70 -12.02
CA ASN A 538 -6.02 -28.16 -12.18
C ASN A 538 -6.01 -28.95 -10.86
N CYS A 539 -6.57 -28.37 -9.80
CA CYS A 539 -6.57 -28.91 -8.44
C CYS A 539 -7.92 -29.57 -8.07
N THR A 540 -7.90 -30.48 -7.10
CA THR A 540 -9.13 -31.07 -6.52
C THR A 540 -9.39 -30.52 -5.12
N LEU A 541 -10.51 -29.81 -4.97
CA LEU A 541 -10.94 -29.21 -3.70
C LEU A 541 -11.87 -30.13 -2.89
N LYS A 542 -11.61 -30.28 -1.58
CA LYS A 542 -12.45 -31.06 -0.64
C LYS A 542 -12.93 -30.22 0.52
N VAL A 543 -14.15 -30.50 1.01
CA VAL A 543 -14.78 -29.82 2.16
C VAL A 543 -14.39 -30.56 3.45
N ALA A 544 -14.06 -29.83 4.51
CA ALA A 544 -13.78 -30.34 5.87
C ALA A 544 -15.06 -30.85 6.57
N ASN A 545 -15.68 -31.87 5.98
CA ASN A 545 -16.96 -32.43 6.42
C ASN A 545 -16.85 -33.01 7.85
N ARG A 546 -17.70 -32.52 8.76
CA ARG A 546 -17.67 -32.75 10.23
C ARG A 546 -16.43 -32.25 10.96
N TRP A 547 -15.57 -31.50 10.29
CA TRP A 547 -14.33 -30.93 10.82
C TRP A 547 -14.23 -29.44 10.56
N GLN A 548 -15.37 -28.75 10.47
CA GLN A 548 -15.39 -27.31 10.23
C GLN A 548 -14.62 -26.54 11.31
N GLU A 549 -14.69 -26.96 12.58
CA GLU A 549 -13.92 -26.38 13.68
C GLU A 549 -12.41 -26.43 13.45
N LYS A 550 -11.89 -27.64 13.19
CA LYS A 550 -10.46 -27.83 12.85
C LYS A 550 -10.08 -27.12 11.56
N GLY A 551 -10.99 -27.08 10.59
CA GLY A 551 -10.80 -26.41 9.32
C GLY A 551 -10.68 -24.90 9.49
N LEU A 552 -11.52 -24.28 10.32
CA LEU A 552 -11.46 -22.85 10.61
C LEU A 552 -10.17 -22.51 11.35
N ALA A 553 -9.83 -23.29 12.39
CA ALA A 553 -8.55 -23.13 13.06
C ALA A 553 -7.35 -23.26 12.10
N THR A 554 -7.38 -24.21 11.15
CA THR A 554 -6.28 -24.39 10.19
C THR A 554 -6.13 -23.22 9.21
N VAL A 555 -7.24 -22.60 8.80
CA VAL A 555 -7.19 -21.46 7.87
C VAL A 555 -6.85 -20.16 8.59
N SER A 556 -7.27 -20.01 9.85
CA SER A 556 -7.11 -18.80 10.67
C SER A 556 -5.67 -18.22 10.66
N PRO A 557 -5.50 -16.88 10.74
CA PRO A 557 -4.19 -16.22 10.80
C PRO A 557 -3.26 -16.78 11.89
N LEU A 558 -3.78 -17.14 13.06
CA LEU A 558 -2.97 -17.63 14.19
C LEU A 558 -2.94 -19.16 14.31
N GLY A 559 -3.91 -19.85 13.73
CA GLY A 559 -4.06 -21.28 13.94
C GLY A 559 -3.00 -22.11 13.22
N ALA A 560 -2.62 -23.21 13.88
CA ALA A 560 -1.75 -24.26 13.31
C ALA A 560 -2.57 -25.21 12.42
N ASN A 561 -1.90 -26.09 11.68
CA ASN A 561 -2.56 -27.13 10.91
C ASN A 561 -3.18 -28.22 11.81
N GLU A 562 -4.44 -28.01 12.22
CA GLU A 562 -5.22 -28.95 13.03
C GLU A 562 -5.93 -30.04 12.21
N LEU A 563 -6.06 -29.84 10.90
CA LEU A 563 -6.51 -30.89 9.99
C LEU A 563 -5.43 -31.99 9.86
N GLY A 564 -4.16 -31.65 10.07
CA GLY A 564 -3.05 -32.58 10.15
C GLY A 564 -2.23 -32.66 8.85
N CYS A 565 -0.98 -33.11 9.01
CA CYS A 565 0.05 -33.13 7.96
C CYS A 565 -0.28 -34.02 6.76
N ASP A 566 -1.25 -34.94 6.86
CA ASP A 566 -1.67 -35.82 5.76
C ASP A 566 -2.50 -35.10 4.69
N ARG A 567 -2.93 -33.86 4.95
CA ARG A 567 -3.60 -33.01 3.95
C ARG A 567 -2.61 -32.13 3.18
N MET A 568 -1.32 -32.29 3.44
CA MET A 568 -0.24 -31.55 2.77
C MET A 568 0.52 -32.50 1.83
N SER A 569 1.02 -31.97 0.73
CA SER A 569 1.82 -32.71 -0.27
C SER A 569 3.29 -32.34 -0.15
N THR A 570 4.18 -33.27 -0.50
CA THR A 570 5.60 -32.93 -0.61
C THR A 570 5.86 -32.24 -1.95
N MET A 571 6.51 -31.09 -1.91
CA MET A 571 6.74 -30.23 -3.07
C MET A 571 8.16 -29.66 -3.05
N THR A 572 8.68 -29.37 -4.24
CA THR A 572 9.97 -28.68 -4.38
C THR A 572 9.80 -27.18 -4.20
N ASN A 573 10.87 -26.47 -3.86
CA ASN A 573 10.88 -24.99 -3.85
C ASN A 573 10.34 -24.39 -5.16
N GLN A 574 10.69 -24.95 -6.32
CA GLN A 574 10.16 -24.48 -7.61
C GLN A 574 8.65 -24.71 -7.78
N ALA A 575 8.10 -25.76 -7.16
CA ALA A 575 6.67 -26.01 -7.17
C ALA A 575 5.91 -25.05 -6.24
N ILE A 576 6.51 -24.64 -5.12
CA ILE A 576 6.01 -23.54 -4.30
C ILE A 576 6.07 -22.22 -5.09
N GLY A 577 7.19 -21.96 -5.75
CA GLY A 577 7.37 -20.79 -6.62
C GLY A 577 6.24 -20.67 -7.63
N ALA A 578 5.86 -21.77 -8.29
CA ALA A 578 4.77 -21.81 -9.27
C ALA A 578 3.38 -21.43 -8.70
N MET A 579 3.18 -21.55 -7.38
CA MET A 579 1.95 -21.10 -6.71
C MET A 579 1.86 -19.58 -6.58
N PHE A 580 2.99 -18.86 -6.66
CA PHE A 580 3.18 -17.43 -6.39
C PHE A 580 1.92 -16.73 -5.86
N PRO A 581 1.76 -16.67 -4.52
CA PRO A 581 0.48 -16.32 -3.90
C PRO A 581 0.24 -14.81 -3.80
N PHE A 582 1.14 -13.98 -4.33
CA PHE A 582 1.10 -12.53 -4.19
C PHE A 582 0.72 -11.92 -5.54
N SER A 583 -0.51 -11.45 -5.70
CA SER A 583 -0.93 -10.80 -6.95
C SER A 583 -2.03 -9.81 -6.64
N SER A 584 -1.79 -8.53 -6.87
CA SER A 584 -2.85 -7.53 -6.74
C SER A 584 -3.68 -7.41 -8.02
N ASN A 585 -4.96 -7.07 -7.87
CA ASN A 585 -5.84 -6.60 -8.95
C ASN A 585 -6.47 -5.23 -8.64
N TYR A 586 -6.02 -4.57 -7.58
CA TYR A 586 -6.49 -3.26 -7.14
C TYR A 586 -5.29 -2.38 -6.80
N LEU A 587 -5.49 -1.07 -6.81
CA LEU A 587 -4.52 -0.11 -6.33
C LEU A 587 -5.29 0.94 -5.54
N MET A 588 -5.14 0.88 -4.23
CA MET A 588 -5.80 1.77 -3.28
C MET A 588 -4.73 2.30 -2.34
N MET A 589 -4.06 3.37 -2.75
CA MET A 589 -3.08 4.06 -1.92
C MET A 589 -3.80 4.91 -0.88
N ASP A 590 -3.19 5.03 0.30
CA ASP A 590 -3.71 5.91 1.34
C ASP A 590 -3.67 7.38 0.88
N GLU A 591 -4.68 8.15 1.27
CA GLU A 591 -4.93 9.52 0.77
C GLU A 591 -4.92 9.65 -0.77
N GLY A 592 -5.15 8.56 -1.50
CA GLY A 592 -5.02 8.51 -2.97
C GLY A 592 -6.15 9.22 -3.73
N VAL A 593 -5.83 9.78 -4.90
CA VAL A 593 -6.82 10.34 -5.82
C VAL A 593 -7.38 9.23 -6.70
N GLU A 594 -8.70 9.19 -6.90
CA GLU A 594 -9.31 8.21 -7.81
C GLU A 594 -9.06 8.56 -9.29
N TYR A 595 -8.29 7.71 -9.97
CA TYR A 595 -8.00 7.81 -11.41
C TYR A 595 -9.11 7.20 -12.29
N GLY A 596 -9.99 6.40 -11.69
CA GLY A 596 -11.11 5.71 -12.31
C GLY A 596 -11.30 4.33 -11.68
N TYR A 597 -12.07 3.48 -12.36
CA TYR A 597 -12.33 2.11 -11.92
C TYR A 597 -11.55 1.11 -12.75
N HIS A 598 -11.07 0.06 -12.12
CA HIS A 598 -10.31 -0.97 -12.79
C HIS A 598 -11.19 -1.71 -13.80
N GLY A 599 -10.76 -1.75 -15.06
CA GLY A 599 -11.60 -2.13 -16.22
C GLY A 599 -12.02 -3.60 -16.28
N HIS A 600 -11.64 -4.43 -15.30
CA HIS A 600 -11.99 -5.85 -15.23
C HIS A 600 -12.82 -6.24 -14.00
N ASN A 601 -12.54 -5.68 -12.84
CA ASN A 601 -13.19 -6.04 -11.56
C ASN A 601 -14.01 -4.88 -10.97
N GLY A 602 -13.93 -3.66 -11.55
CA GLY A 602 -14.69 -2.51 -11.10
C GLY A 602 -14.22 -1.88 -9.79
N SER A 603 -13.10 -2.32 -9.20
CA SER A 603 -12.57 -1.67 -7.99
C SER A 603 -12.01 -0.28 -8.33
N PRO A 604 -12.16 0.73 -7.47
CA PRO A 604 -11.50 2.02 -7.66
C PRO A 604 -9.97 1.85 -7.75
N VAL A 605 -9.33 2.71 -8.55
CA VAL A 605 -7.88 2.85 -8.63
C VAL A 605 -7.52 4.20 -8.04
N GLN A 606 -7.06 4.20 -6.80
CA GLN A 606 -6.64 5.38 -6.04
C GLN A 606 -5.12 5.43 -5.94
N ILE A 607 -4.56 6.55 -6.40
CA ILE A 607 -3.11 6.78 -6.46
C ILE A 607 -2.79 8.05 -5.69
N ASN A 608 -1.92 7.96 -4.70
CA ASN A 608 -1.35 9.13 -4.04
C ASN A 608 0.00 9.46 -4.70
N PRO A 609 0.07 10.45 -5.61
CA PRO A 609 1.30 10.75 -6.31
C PRO A 609 2.40 11.29 -5.39
N TRP A 610 2.05 11.80 -4.20
CA TRP A 610 3.00 12.36 -3.24
C TRP A 610 3.68 11.29 -2.38
N ASP A 611 3.11 10.08 -2.31
CA ASP A 611 3.63 8.97 -1.50
C ASP A 611 4.56 8.02 -2.26
N LEU A 612 4.73 8.23 -3.57
CA LEU A 612 5.59 7.39 -4.41
C LEU A 612 7.09 7.63 -4.13
N GLU A 613 7.87 6.55 -4.03
CA GLU A 613 9.33 6.51 -3.85
C GLU A 613 10.17 6.78 -5.11
N THR A 614 9.61 6.76 -6.33
CA THR A 614 10.36 7.08 -7.58
C THR A 614 10.10 8.47 -8.22
N GLY A 615 9.02 9.17 -7.89
CA GLY A 615 8.83 10.61 -8.13
C GLY A 615 7.43 11.08 -7.74
N HIS A 616 6.97 12.25 -8.21
CA HIS A 616 5.56 12.67 -8.10
C HIS A 616 4.91 12.93 -9.47
N SER A 617 5.72 13.17 -10.49
CA SER A 617 5.27 13.65 -11.79
C SER A 617 4.60 12.57 -12.65
N GLU A 618 3.76 13.04 -13.57
CA GLU A 618 2.91 12.22 -14.40
C GLU A 618 3.05 12.58 -15.87
N LEU A 619 2.97 11.56 -16.72
CA LEU A 619 2.83 11.73 -18.16
C LEU A 619 1.49 11.17 -18.63
N VAL A 620 0.75 11.96 -19.40
CA VAL A 620 -0.53 11.59 -20.01
C VAL A 620 -0.41 11.63 -21.52
N VAL A 621 -0.65 10.50 -22.19
CA VAL A 621 -0.51 10.38 -23.65
C VAL A 621 -1.74 9.74 -24.30
N GLY A 622 -2.08 10.16 -25.51
CA GLY A 622 -3.28 9.74 -26.22
C GLY A 622 -3.54 10.57 -27.47
N MET A 623 -4.20 10.01 -28.49
CA MET A 623 -4.57 10.78 -29.68
C MET A 623 -5.55 11.94 -29.35
N PRO A 624 -5.70 12.96 -30.22
CA PRO A 624 -6.76 13.96 -30.08
C PRO A 624 -8.14 13.30 -29.94
N GLY A 625 -8.92 13.77 -28.96
CA GLY A 625 -10.25 13.21 -28.65
C GLY A 625 -10.24 11.86 -27.92
N ALA A 626 -9.08 11.37 -27.45
CA ALA A 626 -8.99 10.11 -26.68
C ALA A 626 -9.45 10.20 -25.21
N GLY A 627 -9.93 11.38 -24.77
CA GLY A 627 -10.31 11.63 -23.38
C GLY A 627 -9.17 12.06 -22.45
N LYS A 628 -7.99 12.45 -22.98
CA LYS A 628 -6.84 12.91 -22.18
C LYS A 628 -7.20 14.03 -21.21
N THR A 629 -7.60 15.18 -21.77
CA THR A 629 -7.96 16.39 -21.02
C THR A 629 -9.11 16.14 -20.06
N PHE A 630 -10.09 15.33 -20.46
CA PHE A 630 -11.20 14.93 -19.60
C PHE A 630 -10.71 14.19 -18.34
N GLY A 631 -9.93 13.13 -18.52
CA GLY A 631 -9.39 12.34 -17.40
C GLY A 631 -8.43 13.14 -16.53
N ASP A 632 -7.71 14.10 -17.12
CA ASP A 632 -6.78 14.97 -16.44
C ASP A 632 -7.46 16.02 -15.55
N ILE A 633 -8.42 16.76 -16.10
CA ILE A 633 -9.27 17.70 -15.34
C ILE A 633 -9.98 16.98 -14.18
N MET A 634 -10.49 15.77 -14.42
CA MET A 634 -11.11 14.94 -13.39
C MET A 634 -10.13 14.67 -12.24
N ARG A 635 -8.89 14.26 -12.53
CA ARG A 635 -7.87 14.03 -11.50
C ARG A 635 -7.51 15.29 -10.74
N HIS A 636 -7.35 16.43 -11.42
CA HIS A 636 -7.10 17.72 -10.74
C HIS A 636 -8.24 18.11 -9.80
N LEU A 637 -9.49 17.97 -10.25
CA LEU A 637 -10.67 18.22 -9.41
C LEU A 637 -10.68 17.31 -8.18
N ARG A 638 -10.41 16.01 -8.36
CA ARG A 638 -10.39 15.03 -7.27
C ARG A 638 -9.23 15.24 -6.30
N LEU A 639 -8.05 15.64 -6.79
CA LEU A 639 -6.93 16.06 -5.95
C LEU A 639 -7.34 17.27 -5.10
N MET A 640 -7.96 18.29 -5.70
CA MET A 640 -8.48 19.45 -4.97
C MET A 640 -9.64 19.12 -4.03
N LYS A 641 -10.37 18.02 -4.24
CA LYS A 641 -11.40 17.47 -3.33
C LYS A 641 -10.80 16.70 -2.15
N ARG A 642 -9.56 16.23 -2.25
CA ARG A 642 -8.92 15.45 -1.18
C ARG A 642 -7.89 16.27 -0.43
N GLN A 643 -6.99 16.95 -1.13
CA GLN A 643 -5.81 17.57 -0.54
C GLN A 643 -5.99 19.08 -0.37
N GLN A 644 -6.09 19.53 0.89
CA GLN A 644 -6.17 20.94 1.22
C GLN A 644 -4.86 21.68 0.93
N GLU A 645 -3.70 21.02 1.04
CA GLU A 645 -2.38 21.66 0.98
C GLU A 645 -1.79 21.75 -0.44
N THR A 646 -2.59 21.51 -1.47
CA THR A 646 -2.14 21.56 -2.87
C THR A 646 -2.63 22.80 -3.60
N MET A 647 -1.75 23.41 -4.41
CA MET A 647 -2.07 24.46 -5.37
C MET A 647 -2.06 23.89 -6.79
N LEU A 648 -3.06 24.23 -7.59
CA LEU A 648 -3.18 23.84 -8.99
C LEU A 648 -2.78 24.99 -9.91
N VAL A 649 -1.76 24.77 -10.73
CA VAL A 649 -1.31 25.69 -11.79
C VAL A 649 -1.50 25.01 -13.14
N MET A 650 -2.30 25.61 -14.01
CA MET A 650 -2.57 25.09 -15.35
C MET A 650 -1.93 25.99 -16.39
N ILE A 651 -1.04 25.45 -17.21
CA ILE A 651 -0.46 26.12 -18.38
C ILE A 651 -1.10 25.55 -19.64
N ASP A 652 -1.76 26.42 -20.39
CA ASP A 652 -2.66 26.00 -21.46
C ASP A 652 -2.39 26.76 -22.77
N PRO A 653 -1.58 26.19 -23.68
CA PRO A 653 -1.33 26.77 -24.99
C PRO A 653 -2.52 26.71 -25.95
N VAL A 654 -3.42 25.73 -25.81
CA VAL A 654 -4.49 25.44 -26.79
C VAL A 654 -5.89 25.81 -26.29
N GLY A 655 -6.07 26.04 -24.99
CA GLY A 655 -7.34 26.41 -24.37
C GLY A 655 -8.12 25.22 -23.77
N GLY A 656 -7.49 24.06 -23.55
CA GLY A 656 -8.12 22.85 -23.03
C GLY A 656 -8.59 22.95 -21.57
N PHE A 657 -7.94 23.78 -20.75
CA PHE A 657 -8.23 23.97 -19.33
C PHE A 657 -9.08 25.20 -19.03
N LYS A 658 -9.37 26.02 -20.04
CA LYS A 658 -10.13 27.28 -19.86
C LYS A 658 -11.48 27.08 -19.18
N GLY A 659 -12.22 26.03 -19.56
CA GLY A 659 -13.52 25.71 -18.96
C GLY A 659 -13.41 25.45 -17.45
N LEU A 660 -12.44 24.61 -17.05
CA LEU A 660 -12.14 24.34 -15.65
C LEU A 660 -11.72 25.61 -14.89
N ALA A 661 -10.85 26.43 -15.49
CA ALA A 661 -10.39 27.68 -14.89
C ALA A 661 -11.55 28.65 -14.60
N ASP A 662 -12.48 28.80 -15.54
CA ASP A 662 -13.68 29.61 -15.38
C ASP A 662 -14.61 29.03 -14.29
N ALA A 663 -14.78 27.70 -14.26
CA ALA A 663 -15.61 27.02 -13.27
C ALA A 663 -15.05 27.14 -11.84
N LEU A 664 -13.73 27.03 -11.66
CA LEU A 664 -13.06 27.14 -10.36
C LEU A 664 -12.75 28.57 -9.94
N ASN A 665 -13.15 29.58 -10.73
CA ASN A 665 -12.82 30.99 -10.52
C ASN A 665 -11.31 31.19 -10.31
N ALA A 666 -10.52 30.59 -11.22
CA ALA A 666 -9.07 30.61 -11.16
C ALA A 666 -8.50 32.03 -11.34
N LYS A 667 -7.32 32.27 -10.78
CA LYS A 667 -6.54 33.47 -11.07
C LYS A 667 -5.97 33.33 -12.49
N THR A 668 -6.61 33.99 -13.45
CA THR A 668 -6.16 33.95 -14.85
C THR A 668 -5.03 34.94 -15.11
N ILE A 669 -3.90 34.43 -15.59
CA ILE A 669 -2.72 35.17 -16.03
C ILE A 669 -2.63 35.03 -17.55
N THR A 670 -2.93 36.09 -18.28
CA THR A 670 -2.73 36.11 -19.75
C THR A 670 -1.31 36.56 -20.06
N VAL A 671 -0.55 35.70 -20.74
CA VAL A 671 0.86 35.93 -21.03
C VAL A 671 1.01 36.44 -22.47
N GLY A 672 1.77 37.53 -22.65
CA GLY A 672 1.78 38.32 -23.89
C GLY A 672 0.72 39.43 -23.95
N GLY A 673 -0.01 39.65 -22.85
CA GLY A 673 -0.88 40.81 -22.60
C GLY A 673 -0.25 41.82 -21.63
N ASP A 674 -1.04 42.40 -20.72
CA ASP A 674 -0.59 43.44 -19.78
C ASP A 674 0.22 42.92 -18.58
N THR A 675 0.24 41.60 -18.34
CA THR A 675 0.88 41.02 -17.14
C THR A 675 2.40 41.10 -17.21
N ARG A 676 3.03 41.75 -16.23
CA ARG A 676 4.49 41.91 -16.19
C ARG A 676 5.18 40.71 -15.55
N LEU A 677 6.19 40.17 -16.23
CA LEU A 677 6.96 39.00 -15.80
C LEU A 677 8.44 39.16 -16.19
N ASN A 678 9.35 39.19 -15.22
CA ASN A 678 10.76 39.44 -15.48
C ASN A 678 11.54 38.14 -15.78
N PRO A 679 12.08 37.93 -16.99
CA PRO A 679 12.87 36.75 -17.31
C PRO A 679 14.20 36.66 -16.54
N LEU A 680 14.73 37.79 -16.09
CA LEU A 680 15.96 37.83 -15.29
C LEU A 680 15.71 37.79 -13.78
N GLU A 681 14.50 37.43 -13.34
CA GLU A 681 14.22 37.33 -11.91
C GLU A 681 14.95 36.16 -11.27
N ILE A 682 15.72 36.45 -10.22
CA ILE A 682 16.37 35.47 -9.36
C ILE A 682 15.81 35.56 -7.95
N ARG A 683 15.65 34.41 -7.29
CA ARG A 683 15.15 34.29 -5.93
C ARG A 683 16.10 33.43 -5.09
N GLU A 684 16.13 33.69 -3.80
CA GLU A 684 16.92 32.94 -2.83
C GLU A 684 16.55 31.46 -2.86
N THR A 685 17.55 30.60 -3.07
CA THR A 685 17.39 29.14 -3.07
C THR A 685 17.44 28.64 -1.61
N PRO A 686 16.50 27.78 -1.18
CA PRO A 686 16.52 27.18 0.16
C PRO A 686 17.83 26.44 0.47
N GLN A 687 18.26 26.45 1.73
CA GLN A 687 19.55 25.91 2.15
C GLN A 687 19.69 24.40 1.90
N GLU A 688 18.60 23.64 2.08
CA GLU A 688 18.54 22.19 1.82
C GLU A 688 18.77 21.86 0.34
N VAL A 689 18.27 22.69 -0.58
CA VAL A 689 18.49 22.53 -2.02
C VAL A 689 19.95 22.79 -2.39
N LEU A 690 20.61 23.75 -1.72
CA LEU A 690 22.06 24.02 -1.91
C LEU A 690 22.94 22.86 -1.44
N GLU A 691 22.52 22.12 -0.42
CA GLU A 691 23.24 20.95 0.11
C GLU A 691 23.08 19.72 -0.79
N SER A 692 21.95 19.61 -1.50
CA SER A 692 21.66 18.54 -2.46
C SER A 692 22.23 18.75 -3.86
N ALA A 693 22.53 20.00 -4.24
CA ALA A 693 23.05 20.33 -5.56
C ALA A 693 24.54 19.96 -5.67
N ASP A 694 24.96 19.35 -6.78
CA ASP A 694 26.34 18.92 -7.10
C ASP A 694 27.34 20.10 -7.26
N GLY A 695 27.37 21.04 -6.32
CA GLY A 695 28.25 22.21 -6.34
C GLY A 695 27.90 23.27 -7.39
N ILE A 696 26.71 23.21 -7.99
CA ILE A 696 26.24 24.18 -8.98
C ILE A 696 25.77 25.47 -8.26
N SER A 697 26.35 26.60 -8.64
CA SER A 697 25.97 27.92 -8.13
C SER A 697 24.57 28.33 -8.65
N PRO A 698 23.62 28.73 -7.77
CA PRO A 698 22.29 29.17 -8.19
C PRO A 698 22.31 30.34 -9.18
N LEU A 699 23.24 31.28 -8.99
CA LEU A 699 23.38 32.42 -9.90
C LEU A 699 23.92 31.97 -11.26
N SER A 700 24.86 31.04 -11.29
CA SER A 700 25.38 30.51 -12.55
C SER A 700 24.28 29.79 -13.34
N ALA A 701 23.51 28.91 -12.69
CA ALA A 701 22.36 28.23 -13.31
C ALA A 701 21.32 29.23 -13.83
N LYS A 702 21.03 30.29 -13.07
CA LYS A 702 20.09 31.33 -13.50
C LYS A 702 20.59 32.14 -14.70
N LYS A 703 21.90 32.39 -14.80
CA LYS A 703 22.49 33.09 -15.96
C LYS A 703 22.43 32.22 -17.22
N ASP A 704 22.69 30.93 -17.09
CA ASP A 704 22.56 29.97 -18.19
C ASP A 704 21.11 29.88 -18.67
N GLU A 705 20.15 29.90 -17.74
CA GLU A 705 18.72 29.98 -18.04
C GLU A 705 18.35 31.26 -18.78
N VAL A 706 18.78 32.44 -18.31
CA VAL A 706 18.54 33.71 -19.00
C VAL A 706 19.17 33.70 -20.40
N TYR A 707 20.35 33.12 -20.54
CA TYR A 707 21.00 32.97 -21.83
C TYR A 707 20.14 32.13 -22.78
N ALA A 708 19.66 30.97 -22.35
CA ALA A 708 18.80 30.10 -23.12
C ALA A 708 17.48 30.79 -23.53
N VAL A 709 16.84 31.49 -22.59
CA VAL A 709 15.62 32.26 -22.83
C VAL A 709 15.84 33.32 -23.92
N LEU A 710 16.96 34.04 -23.88
CA LEU A 710 17.29 35.05 -24.89
C LEU A 710 17.72 34.44 -26.23
N GLU A 711 18.42 33.32 -26.21
CA GLU A 711 18.79 32.55 -27.41
C GLU A 711 17.54 32.06 -28.13
N ASN A 712 16.62 31.40 -27.41
CA ASN A 712 15.33 30.93 -27.95
C ASN A 712 14.51 32.09 -28.55
N PHE A 713 14.51 33.25 -27.90
CA PHE A 713 13.86 34.45 -28.44
C PHE A 713 14.50 34.92 -29.76
N LEU A 714 15.83 34.91 -29.88
CA LEU A 714 16.54 35.32 -31.08
C LEU A 714 16.34 34.30 -32.22
N THR A 715 16.43 33.01 -31.92
CA THR A 715 16.15 31.92 -32.85
C THR A 715 14.71 31.97 -33.36
N ALA A 716 13.74 32.32 -32.50
CA ALA A 716 12.34 32.53 -32.88
C ALA A 716 12.14 33.60 -33.95
N ARG A 717 13.13 34.48 -34.15
CA ARG A 717 13.13 35.58 -35.11
C ARG A 717 14.12 35.37 -36.26
N ASP A 718 14.62 34.14 -36.44
CA ASP A 718 15.64 33.76 -37.42
C ASP A 718 16.96 34.53 -37.25
N ILE A 719 17.34 34.85 -36.00
CA ILE A 719 18.61 35.52 -35.67
C ILE A 719 19.57 34.49 -35.07
N ASP A 720 20.64 34.16 -35.80
CA ASP A 720 21.71 33.25 -35.34
C ASP A 720 22.79 34.03 -34.59
N LEU A 721 23.13 33.56 -33.38
CA LEU A 721 24.17 34.14 -32.54
C LEU A 721 25.59 33.87 -33.07
N GLY A 722 25.76 32.88 -33.97
CA GLY A 722 27.03 32.58 -34.62
C GLY A 722 28.20 32.36 -33.65
N THR A 723 29.34 33.02 -33.90
CA THR A 723 30.55 32.88 -33.07
C THR A 723 30.68 33.93 -31.95
N GLU A 724 29.72 34.85 -31.83
CA GLU A 724 29.82 36.02 -30.95
C GLU A 724 28.99 35.86 -29.65
N THR A 725 28.74 34.62 -29.22
CA THR A 725 28.03 34.25 -27.98
C THR A 725 28.57 34.94 -26.73
N GLY A 726 29.89 35.23 -26.71
CA GLY A 726 30.56 35.87 -25.58
C GLY A 726 30.07 37.29 -25.25
N VAL A 727 29.50 38.03 -26.20
CA VAL A 727 28.91 39.36 -25.91
C VAL A 727 27.64 39.21 -25.10
N LEU A 728 26.76 38.28 -25.46
CA LEU A 728 25.51 38.03 -24.75
C LEU A 728 25.78 37.53 -23.33
N SER A 729 26.69 36.56 -23.16
CA SER A 729 27.09 36.07 -21.83
C SER A 729 27.66 37.19 -20.96
N TYR A 730 28.52 38.06 -21.53
CA TYR A 730 29.06 39.21 -20.81
C TYR A 730 27.97 40.19 -20.37
N VAL A 731 26.99 40.48 -21.23
CA VAL A 731 25.89 41.40 -20.92
C VAL A 731 25.04 40.85 -19.77
N ILE A 732 24.75 39.55 -19.77
CA ILE A 732 24.00 38.89 -18.70
C ILE A 732 24.79 38.97 -17.39
N ASP A 733 26.08 38.62 -17.41
CA ASP A 733 26.97 38.72 -16.25
C ASP A 733 27.00 40.14 -15.69
N GLU A 734 27.16 41.13 -16.56
CA GLU A 734 27.23 42.54 -16.22
C GLU A 734 25.90 43.05 -15.65
N ALA A 735 24.76 42.58 -16.17
CA ALA A 735 23.43 42.94 -15.68
C ALA A 735 23.24 42.50 -14.22
N TYR A 736 23.51 41.23 -13.91
CA TYR A 736 23.43 40.71 -12.53
C TYR A 736 24.45 41.39 -11.60
N ARG A 737 25.66 41.68 -12.09
CA ARG A 737 26.69 42.38 -11.33
C ARG A 737 26.28 43.82 -10.99
N GLN A 738 25.70 44.57 -11.94
CA GLN A 738 25.20 45.93 -11.70
C GLN A 738 23.98 45.94 -10.77
N ALA A 739 23.17 44.89 -10.80
CA ALA A 739 22.00 44.73 -9.94
C ALA A 739 22.36 44.31 -8.49
N GLY A 740 23.62 43.99 -8.22
CA GLY A 740 24.11 43.69 -6.87
C GLY A 740 23.89 42.24 -6.43
N VAL A 741 23.65 41.32 -7.37
CA VAL A 741 23.48 39.89 -7.09
C VAL A 741 24.86 39.24 -6.94
N VAL A 742 25.12 38.65 -5.77
CA VAL A 742 26.42 38.07 -5.41
C VAL A 742 26.33 36.55 -5.42
N GLU A 743 27.28 35.92 -6.12
CA GLU A 743 27.27 34.46 -6.32
C GLU A 743 27.33 33.65 -5.02
N GLY A 744 28.18 34.04 -4.08
CA GLY A 744 28.36 33.35 -2.79
C GLY A 744 27.42 33.80 -1.67
N ASP A 745 26.47 34.69 -1.95
CA ASP A 745 25.53 35.22 -0.95
C ASP A 745 24.09 35.16 -1.49
N VAL A 746 23.42 34.05 -1.20
CA VAL A 746 22.05 33.77 -1.66
C VAL A 746 21.02 34.76 -1.11
N SER A 747 21.31 35.46 -0.01
CA SER A 747 20.42 36.49 0.54
C SER A 747 20.29 37.71 -0.39
N THR A 748 21.24 37.87 -1.32
CA THR A 748 21.17 38.92 -2.35
C THR A 748 20.27 38.55 -3.52
N HIS A 749 19.87 37.27 -3.66
CA HIS A 749 19.07 36.76 -4.76
C HIS A 749 17.60 37.09 -4.49
N THR A 750 17.16 38.28 -4.87
CA THR A 750 15.81 38.78 -4.60
C THR A 750 15.18 39.36 -5.86
N PRO A 751 13.84 39.38 -5.96
CA PRO A 751 13.15 40.12 -7.02
C PRO A 751 13.60 41.59 -7.07
N GLU A 752 13.96 42.18 -5.92
CA GLU A 752 14.43 43.55 -5.84
C GLU A 752 15.82 43.77 -6.43
N ASN A 753 16.70 42.79 -6.32
CA ASN A 753 18.05 42.84 -6.89
C ASN A 753 18.13 42.17 -8.26
N SER A 754 16.99 41.78 -8.85
CA SER A 754 16.97 41.18 -10.17
C SER A 754 17.09 42.25 -11.27
N PRO A 755 18.01 42.09 -12.25
CA PRO A 755 18.07 42.99 -13.40
C PRO A 755 16.84 42.84 -14.30
N THR A 756 16.67 43.74 -15.25
CA THR A 756 15.55 43.71 -16.21
C THR A 756 16.05 43.74 -17.66
N MET A 757 15.18 43.44 -18.64
CA MET A 757 15.53 43.64 -20.05
C MET A 757 15.86 45.09 -20.40
N THR A 758 15.35 46.06 -19.62
CA THR A 758 15.74 47.47 -19.73
C THR A 758 17.22 47.66 -19.39
N ASP A 759 17.73 46.95 -18.38
CA ASP A 759 19.14 46.97 -18.00
C ASP A 759 20.02 46.29 -19.06
N VAL A 760 19.58 45.14 -19.57
CA VAL A 760 20.26 44.42 -20.67
C VAL A 760 20.44 45.34 -21.89
N HIS A 761 19.36 46.00 -22.32
CA HIS A 761 19.42 46.91 -23.46
C HIS A 761 20.28 48.15 -23.18
N ARG A 762 20.26 48.68 -21.96
CA ARG A 762 21.14 49.79 -21.54
C ARG A 762 22.62 49.39 -21.62
N ILE A 763 22.96 48.18 -21.18
CA ILE A 763 24.34 47.66 -21.23
C ILE A 763 24.77 47.44 -22.68
N LEU A 764 23.91 46.86 -23.53
CA LEU A 764 24.20 46.69 -24.96
C LEU A 764 24.47 48.02 -25.67
N ALA A 765 23.66 49.05 -25.39
CA ALA A 765 23.85 50.38 -25.96
C ALA A 765 25.15 51.05 -25.49
N ASP A 766 25.54 50.83 -24.22
CA ASP A 766 26.80 51.34 -23.68
C ASP A 766 28.01 50.64 -24.32
N ILE A 767 27.94 49.32 -24.53
CA ILE A 767 28.96 48.56 -25.24
C ILE A 767 29.12 49.03 -26.69
N ALA A 768 28.02 49.30 -27.39
CA ALA A 768 28.05 49.79 -28.76
C ALA A 768 28.66 51.21 -28.87
N ALA A 769 28.40 52.08 -27.88
CA ALA A 769 28.89 53.46 -27.87
C ALA A 769 30.32 53.60 -27.33
N ASN A 770 30.67 52.83 -26.30
CA ASN A 770 31.89 52.95 -25.50
C ASN A 770 32.60 51.58 -25.32
N PRO A 771 32.92 50.83 -26.40
CA PRO A 771 33.45 49.47 -26.28
C PRO A 771 34.80 49.37 -25.55
N ASP A 772 35.54 50.47 -25.44
CA ASP A 772 36.82 50.54 -24.71
C ASP A 772 36.65 50.56 -23.19
N GLU A 773 35.46 50.90 -22.68
CA GLU A 773 35.16 50.93 -21.24
C GLU A 773 34.75 49.54 -20.70
N HIS A 774 34.48 48.59 -21.60
CA HIS A 774 34.08 47.23 -21.26
C HIS A 774 35.20 46.21 -21.53
N ASN A 775 35.40 45.27 -20.61
CA ASN A 775 36.46 44.26 -20.72
C ASN A 775 36.06 43.06 -21.59
N ILE A 776 35.47 43.32 -22.77
CA ILE A 776 34.88 42.29 -23.65
C ILE A 776 35.93 41.68 -24.57
N ALA A 777 36.95 42.44 -24.97
CA ALA A 777 37.99 41.94 -25.86
C ALA A 777 39.35 42.65 -25.73
N THR A 778 40.42 41.89 -26.00
CA THR A 778 41.81 42.33 -25.84
C THR A 778 42.40 43.02 -27.08
N SER A 779 41.88 42.74 -28.28
CA SER A 779 42.30 43.39 -29.53
C SER A 779 41.29 44.42 -30.02
N GLU A 780 41.79 45.49 -30.65
CA GLU A 780 40.97 46.55 -31.25
C GLU A 780 39.93 45.98 -32.24
N SER A 781 40.34 45.07 -33.11
CA SER A 781 39.45 44.37 -34.06
C SER A 781 38.37 43.50 -33.41
N ALA A 782 38.59 43.02 -32.18
CA ALA A 782 37.60 42.23 -31.46
C ALA A 782 36.64 43.14 -30.68
N ARG A 783 37.10 44.32 -30.22
CA ARG A 783 36.22 45.34 -29.65
C ARG A 783 35.30 45.95 -30.70
N GLU A 784 35.80 46.25 -31.89
CA GLU A 784 34.96 46.73 -33.00
C GLU A 784 33.86 45.71 -33.36
N ARG A 785 34.20 44.41 -33.42
CA ARG A 785 33.21 43.35 -33.64
C ARG A 785 32.21 43.24 -32.50
N ALA A 786 32.67 43.28 -31.25
CA ALA A 786 31.77 43.24 -30.09
C ALA A 786 30.83 44.45 -30.04
N ALA A 787 31.30 45.65 -30.39
CA ALA A 787 30.48 46.86 -30.47
C ALA A 787 29.42 46.74 -31.56
N GLN A 788 29.81 46.26 -32.75
CA GLN A 788 28.86 46.03 -33.85
C GLN A 788 27.81 44.99 -33.46
N TYR A 789 28.24 43.90 -32.83
CA TYR A 789 27.34 42.83 -32.43
C TYR A 789 26.41 43.25 -31.28
N ALA A 790 26.89 44.06 -30.34
CA ALA A 790 26.05 44.65 -29.30
C ALA A 790 24.98 45.57 -29.88
N ASP A 791 25.29 46.34 -30.94
CA ASP A 791 24.32 47.15 -31.68
C ASP A 791 23.27 46.27 -32.38
N GLU A 792 23.71 45.16 -33.02
CA GLU A 792 22.81 44.18 -33.65
C GLU A 792 21.87 43.51 -32.62
N LEU A 793 22.38 43.11 -31.45
CA LEU A 793 21.59 42.58 -30.34
C LEU A 793 20.63 43.61 -29.75
N ALA A 794 21.05 44.88 -29.61
CA ALA A 794 20.17 45.96 -29.14
C ALA A 794 18.98 46.15 -30.09
N ILE A 795 19.23 46.11 -31.40
CA ILE A 795 18.17 46.15 -32.42
C ILE A 795 17.27 44.91 -32.33
N ALA A 796 17.85 43.72 -32.15
CA ALA A 796 17.10 42.47 -32.05
C ALA A 796 16.18 42.43 -30.83
N LEU A 797 16.63 42.98 -29.70
CA LEU A 797 15.92 43.05 -28.42
C LEU A 797 15.02 44.29 -28.28
N GLN A 798 14.91 45.14 -29.30
CA GLN A 798 13.97 46.26 -29.34
C GLN A 798 12.52 45.88 -28.97
N PRO A 799 11.98 44.68 -29.30
CA PRO A 799 10.62 44.30 -28.88
C PRO A 799 10.37 44.31 -27.37
N PHE A 800 11.42 44.30 -26.54
CA PHE A 800 11.34 44.44 -25.08
C PHE A 800 11.30 45.91 -24.61
N GLN A 801 11.56 46.91 -25.47
CA GLN A 801 11.52 48.33 -25.08
C GLN A 801 10.08 48.85 -24.91
N GLU A 802 9.93 50.03 -24.31
CA GLU A 802 8.65 50.73 -24.12
C GLU A 802 7.88 50.86 -25.45
N GLY A 803 6.62 50.41 -25.49
CA GLY A 803 5.78 50.32 -26.69
C GLY A 803 6.04 49.11 -27.60
N GLY A 804 6.92 48.18 -27.18
CA GLY A 804 7.24 46.93 -27.88
C GLY A 804 6.27 45.78 -27.58
N ALA A 805 6.35 44.70 -28.38
CA ALA A 805 5.44 43.55 -28.26
C ALA A 805 5.68 42.67 -27.01
N TYR A 806 6.79 42.87 -26.30
CA TYR A 806 7.17 42.17 -25.07
C TYR A 806 7.58 43.16 -23.97
N GLU A 807 7.07 44.39 -24.01
CA GLU A 807 7.31 45.41 -22.96
C GLU A 807 6.97 44.87 -21.56
N ASN A 808 5.92 44.05 -21.47
CA ASN A 808 5.51 43.41 -20.23
C ASN A 808 6.62 42.53 -19.62
N LEU A 809 7.57 42.02 -20.41
CA LEU A 809 8.70 41.23 -19.92
C LEU A 809 9.92 42.05 -19.50
N SER A 810 9.83 43.38 -19.53
CA SER A 810 10.99 44.28 -19.34
C SER A 810 10.99 45.03 -18.03
N HIS A 811 9.99 44.74 -17.21
CA HIS A 811 9.79 45.32 -15.91
C HIS A 811 9.88 44.22 -14.86
N ARG A 812 9.88 44.62 -13.58
CA ARG A 812 9.76 43.66 -12.48
C ARG A 812 8.44 42.89 -12.59
N SER A 813 8.46 41.63 -12.17
CA SER A 813 7.26 40.81 -12.13
C SER A 813 6.21 41.46 -11.22
N GLU A 814 5.00 41.61 -11.74
CA GLU A 814 3.87 42.17 -10.97
C GLU A 814 3.07 41.09 -10.24
N VAL A 815 3.17 39.85 -10.73
CA VAL A 815 2.38 38.73 -10.25
C VAL A 815 3.33 37.68 -9.72
N ASP A 816 3.29 37.48 -8.42
CA ASP A 816 3.70 36.21 -7.85
C ASP A 816 2.60 35.18 -8.18
N ILE A 817 2.98 34.10 -8.86
CA ILE A 817 2.04 33.10 -9.39
C ILE A 817 1.49 32.32 -8.20
N LEU A 818 2.33 32.01 -7.22
CA LEU A 818 2.03 31.15 -6.08
C LEU A 818 1.78 31.89 -4.75
N GLU A 819 2.02 33.20 -4.64
CA GLU A 819 1.67 33.94 -3.42
C GLU A 819 0.18 34.36 -3.34
N GLY A 820 -0.37 34.28 -2.11
CA GLY A 820 -1.72 34.69 -1.72
C GLY A 820 -2.68 33.52 -1.50
N ASP A 821 -3.96 33.80 -1.24
CA ASP A 821 -4.99 32.77 -0.97
C ASP A 821 -5.49 32.04 -2.25
N ASN A 822 -4.80 32.19 -3.38
CA ASN A 822 -5.24 31.71 -4.69
C ASN A 822 -4.75 30.28 -4.97
N LYS A 823 -5.53 29.29 -4.52
CA LYS A 823 -5.28 27.85 -4.75
C LYS A 823 -5.27 27.37 -6.20
N VAL A 824 -5.86 28.13 -7.13
CA VAL A 824 -5.99 27.71 -8.55
C VAL A 824 -5.58 28.86 -9.46
N VAL A 825 -4.60 28.60 -10.32
CA VAL A 825 -4.01 29.57 -11.25
C VAL A 825 -4.08 29.02 -12.66
N TYR A 826 -4.54 29.85 -13.60
CA TYR A 826 -4.65 29.50 -15.01
C TYR A 826 -3.80 30.44 -15.84
N ILE A 827 -2.91 29.89 -16.66
CA ILE A 827 -2.02 30.65 -17.53
C ILE A 827 -2.44 30.43 -18.99
N ASP A 828 -3.06 31.48 -19.57
CA ASP A 828 -3.56 31.47 -20.95
C ASP A 828 -2.45 31.91 -21.92
N LEU A 829 -2.07 30.99 -22.81
CA LEU A 829 -1.11 31.21 -23.90
C LEU A 829 -1.76 31.19 -25.29
N GLY A 830 -3.09 31.01 -25.39
CA GLY A 830 -3.82 30.89 -26.65
C GLY A 830 -3.81 32.17 -27.51
N GLN A 831 -3.58 33.35 -26.92
CA GLN A 831 -3.45 34.62 -27.66
C GLN A 831 -2.22 34.67 -28.59
N ILE A 832 -1.32 33.70 -28.50
CA ILE A 832 -0.07 33.65 -29.27
C ILE A 832 -0.20 32.76 -30.52
N GLU A 833 -1.28 32.00 -30.64
CA GLU A 833 -1.54 31.09 -31.76
C GLU A 833 -2.04 31.86 -33.00
N GLY A 834 -1.27 31.85 -34.10
CA GLY A 834 -1.73 32.48 -35.36
C GLY A 834 -0.66 32.97 -36.36
N THR A 835 0.63 32.85 -36.05
CA THR A 835 1.72 33.18 -37.00
C THR A 835 2.72 32.03 -37.11
N ALA A 836 3.42 31.89 -38.23
CA ALA A 836 4.48 30.88 -38.40
C ALA A 836 5.64 31.03 -37.37
N SER A 837 5.76 32.21 -36.76
CA SER A 837 6.63 32.54 -35.62
C SER A 837 5.98 32.27 -34.24
N GLY A 838 4.79 31.65 -34.21
CA GLY A 838 3.99 31.41 -33.00
C GLY A 838 4.50 30.24 -32.16
N ILE A 839 4.98 29.17 -32.81
CA ILE A 839 5.54 27.98 -32.13
C ILE A 839 6.77 28.37 -31.31
N ASN A 840 7.77 28.99 -31.95
CA ASN A 840 8.99 29.44 -31.25
C ASN A 840 8.70 30.49 -30.15
N ARG A 841 7.61 31.27 -30.28
CA ARG A 841 7.17 32.21 -29.24
C ARG A 841 6.50 31.51 -28.06
N GLN A 842 5.76 30.44 -28.30
CA GLN A 842 5.17 29.60 -27.25
C GLN A 842 6.28 28.89 -26.46
N THR A 843 7.26 28.27 -27.13
CA THR A 843 8.40 27.59 -26.49
C THR A 843 9.14 28.52 -25.51
N PHE A 844 9.46 29.75 -25.93
CA PHE A 844 10.11 30.75 -25.08
C PHE A 844 9.26 31.17 -23.87
N LEU A 845 7.95 31.39 -24.04
CA LEU A 845 7.07 31.80 -22.94
C LEU A 845 6.79 30.66 -21.96
N MET A 846 6.61 29.45 -22.48
CA MET A 846 6.48 28.22 -21.71
C MET A 846 7.69 28.01 -20.80
N GLN A 847 8.90 28.12 -21.35
CA GLN A 847 10.15 28.04 -20.59
C GLN A 847 10.16 29.06 -19.44
N LEU A 848 9.86 30.33 -19.74
CA LEU A 848 9.86 31.40 -18.74
C LEU A 848 8.86 31.15 -17.60
N LEU A 849 7.65 30.72 -17.94
CA LEU A 849 6.59 30.44 -16.96
C LEU A 849 6.96 29.25 -16.08
N LEU A 850 7.43 28.16 -16.69
CA LEU A 850 7.85 26.97 -15.98
C LEU A 850 8.97 27.30 -14.98
N THR A 851 9.98 28.07 -15.39
CA THR A 851 11.03 28.46 -14.44
C THR A 851 10.48 29.33 -13.32
N THR A 852 9.59 30.27 -13.64
CA THR A 852 8.98 31.14 -12.62
C THR A 852 8.22 30.31 -11.59
N VAL A 853 7.39 29.36 -12.04
CA VAL A 853 6.64 28.45 -11.17
C VAL A 853 7.59 27.60 -10.34
N TYR A 854 8.63 27.01 -10.94
CA TYR A 854 9.62 26.20 -10.21
C TYR A 854 10.37 27.00 -9.12
N GLN A 855 10.76 28.24 -9.40
CA GLN A 855 11.44 29.09 -8.41
C GLN A 855 10.52 29.50 -7.26
N GLN A 856 9.22 29.68 -7.53
CA GLN A 856 8.23 29.96 -6.50
C GLN A 856 7.87 28.70 -5.71
N ALA A 857 7.80 27.53 -6.36
CA ALA A 857 7.49 26.24 -5.72
C ALA A 857 8.49 25.92 -4.59
N LYS A 858 9.77 26.25 -4.78
CA LYS A 858 10.81 26.09 -3.74
C LYS A 858 10.60 26.90 -2.46
N LYS A 859 9.73 27.91 -2.47
CA LYS A 859 9.53 28.83 -1.35
C LYS A 859 8.19 28.66 -0.66
N THR A 860 7.27 27.91 -1.25
CA THR A 860 5.97 27.63 -0.67
C THR A 860 6.05 26.38 0.19
N ASP A 861 5.37 26.40 1.33
CA ASP A 861 5.19 25.22 2.18
C ASP A 861 4.08 24.30 1.63
N GLN A 862 3.34 24.74 0.60
CA GLN A 862 2.29 23.98 -0.07
C GLN A 862 2.82 23.19 -1.27
N ASN A 863 2.24 22.02 -1.50
CA ASN A 863 2.46 21.23 -2.70
C ASN A 863 1.93 21.95 -3.94
N VAL A 864 2.65 21.87 -5.05
CA VAL A 864 2.32 22.52 -6.32
C VAL A 864 2.11 21.47 -7.40
N GLU A 865 0.87 21.36 -7.88
CA GLU A 865 0.53 20.58 -9.08
C GLU A 865 0.56 21.49 -10.31
N LEU A 866 1.49 21.22 -11.21
CA LEU A 866 1.68 21.96 -12.46
C LEU A 866 1.22 21.12 -13.66
N ALA A 867 0.04 21.43 -14.18
CA ALA A 867 -0.53 20.82 -15.37
C ALA A 867 -0.08 21.56 -16.63
N ILE A 868 0.52 20.83 -17.58
CA ILE A 868 1.06 21.39 -18.82
C ILE A 868 0.42 20.67 -20.01
N ASP A 869 -0.51 21.36 -20.69
CA ASP A 869 -1.05 20.86 -21.96
C ASP A 869 -0.06 21.08 -23.11
N GLU A 870 -0.08 20.19 -24.09
CA GLU A 870 0.87 20.14 -25.21
C GLU A 870 2.33 20.29 -24.79
N ALA A 871 2.76 19.45 -23.84
CA ALA A 871 4.11 19.48 -23.28
C ALA A 871 5.22 19.36 -24.36
N HIS A 872 4.91 18.84 -25.55
CA HIS A 872 5.84 18.69 -26.67
C HIS A 872 6.58 19.99 -27.05
N TYR A 873 5.97 21.16 -26.87
CA TYR A 873 6.63 22.46 -27.11
C TYR A 873 7.88 22.66 -26.24
N LEU A 874 7.95 22.02 -25.07
CA LEU A 874 9.10 22.09 -24.18
C LEU A 874 10.28 21.24 -24.63
N PHE A 875 10.06 20.24 -25.50
CA PHE A 875 11.06 19.24 -25.88
C PHE A 875 11.80 19.60 -27.19
N GLU A 876 11.45 20.72 -27.83
CA GLU A 876 12.09 21.16 -29.08
C GLU A 876 13.49 21.76 -28.89
N ASP A 877 13.81 22.25 -27.69
CA ASP A 877 15.06 22.97 -27.39
C ASP A 877 15.90 22.27 -26.30
N GLN A 878 17.21 22.21 -26.52
CA GLN A 878 18.13 21.47 -25.63
C GLN A 878 18.28 22.14 -24.26
N ALA A 879 18.30 23.47 -24.20
CA ALA A 879 18.45 24.18 -22.93
C ALA A 879 17.17 24.04 -22.06
N ASN A 880 16.00 23.98 -22.69
CA ASN A 880 14.75 23.62 -22.01
C ASN A 880 14.79 22.23 -21.41
N LEU A 881 15.30 21.25 -22.16
CA LEU A 881 15.44 19.87 -21.68
C LEU A 881 16.40 19.78 -20.48
N ASP A 882 17.52 20.50 -20.51
CA ASP A 882 18.49 20.50 -19.40
C ASP A 882 17.88 21.13 -18.12
N PHE A 883 17.09 22.19 -18.27
CA PHE A 883 16.34 22.79 -17.17
C PHE A 883 15.26 21.85 -16.63
N LEU A 884 14.45 21.25 -17.51
CA LEU A 884 13.40 20.30 -17.14
C LEU A 884 13.97 19.09 -16.42
N GLU A 885 15.07 18.51 -16.92
CA GLU A 885 15.75 17.40 -16.25
C GLU A 885 16.11 17.76 -14.81
N THR A 886 16.62 18.98 -14.59
CA THR A 886 16.94 19.50 -13.26
C THR A 886 15.68 19.65 -12.40
N ALA A 887 14.60 20.22 -12.94
CA ALA A 887 13.34 20.38 -12.21
C ALA A 887 12.74 19.02 -11.80
N PHE A 888 12.72 18.04 -12.71
CA PHE A 888 12.22 16.68 -12.43
C PHE A 888 13.09 15.95 -11.40
N ARG A 889 14.41 16.15 -11.42
CA ARG A 889 15.33 15.56 -10.44
C ARG A 889 15.09 16.08 -9.02
N HIS A 890 14.66 17.34 -8.89
CA HIS A 890 14.43 18.00 -7.60
C HIS A 890 12.94 18.16 -7.25
N GLN A 891 12.05 17.47 -7.97
CA GLN A 891 10.60 17.61 -7.86
C GLN A 891 10.08 17.40 -6.42
N ARG A 892 10.62 16.41 -5.69
CA ARG A 892 10.24 16.12 -4.29
C ARG A 892 10.55 17.24 -3.34
N HIS A 893 11.80 17.70 -3.35
CA HIS A 893 12.28 18.75 -2.45
C HIS A 893 11.58 20.08 -2.72
N ALA A 894 11.11 20.29 -3.95
CA ALA A 894 10.37 21.48 -4.34
C ALA A 894 8.85 21.38 -4.08
N GLY A 895 8.35 20.26 -3.53
CA GLY A 895 6.92 20.01 -3.42
C GLY A 895 6.20 20.10 -4.76
N LEU A 896 6.89 19.79 -5.86
CA LEU A 896 6.43 20.01 -7.23
C LEU A 896 6.04 18.70 -7.90
N ARG A 897 4.83 18.65 -8.43
CA ARG A 897 4.34 17.58 -9.31
C ARG A 897 4.04 18.16 -10.68
N MET A 898 4.72 17.68 -11.71
CA MET A 898 4.46 18.10 -13.09
C MET A 898 3.60 17.05 -13.79
N VAL A 899 2.48 17.47 -14.36
CA VAL A 899 1.58 16.63 -15.16
C VAL A 899 1.71 17.06 -16.61
N LEU A 900 2.40 16.24 -17.41
CA LEU A 900 2.70 16.54 -18.81
C LEU A 900 1.69 15.84 -19.72
N LEU A 901 0.94 16.61 -20.52
CA LEU A 901 0.02 16.04 -21.52
C LEU A 901 0.65 16.14 -22.91
N SER A 902 0.63 15.03 -23.66
CA SER A 902 1.06 15.02 -25.06
C SER A 902 0.17 14.13 -25.93
N GLN A 903 0.18 14.40 -27.24
CA GLN A 903 -0.53 13.59 -28.22
C GLN A 903 0.23 12.32 -28.61
N THR A 904 1.56 12.35 -28.55
CA THR A 904 2.43 11.24 -28.93
C THR A 904 3.56 11.06 -27.93
N ILE A 905 3.91 9.81 -27.67
CA ILE A 905 5.02 9.45 -26.79
C ILE A 905 6.36 9.47 -27.54
N GLN A 906 6.34 9.47 -28.87
CA GLN A 906 7.54 9.34 -29.69
C GLN A 906 8.52 10.50 -29.51
N GLU A 907 8.00 11.72 -29.31
CA GLU A 907 8.77 12.94 -29.10
C GLU A 907 9.70 12.85 -27.88
N PHE A 908 9.28 12.12 -26.84
CA PHE A 908 10.06 11.91 -25.62
C PHE A 908 11.26 10.98 -25.81
N TYR A 909 11.39 10.34 -26.98
CA TYR A 909 12.50 9.46 -27.33
C TYR A 909 13.38 9.98 -28.44
N GLU A 910 13.14 11.21 -28.92
CA GLU A 910 13.97 11.86 -29.94
C GLU A 910 15.28 12.43 -29.36
N ALA A 911 15.28 12.82 -28.09
CA ALA A 911 16.44 13.33 -27.35
C ALA A 911 16.76 12.49 -26.10
N GLU A 912 18.04 12.35 -25.75
CA GLU A 912 18.48 11.58 -24.58
C GLU A 912 17.94 12.16 -23.27
N GLN A 913 17.90 13.49 -23.16
CA GLN A 913 17.38 14.20 -21.99
C GLN A 913 15.86 14.05 -21.85
N ALA A 914 15.12 14.06 -22.97
CA ALA A 914 13.68 13.81 -22.97
C ALA A 914 13.35 12.42 -22.41
N GLU A 915 14.15 11.42 -22.78
CA GLU A 915 14.02 10.06 -22.28
C GLU A 915 14.34 9.97 -20.77
N LYS A 916 15.32 10.73 -20.28
CA LYS A 916 15.60 10.84 -18.84
C LYS A 916 14.44 11.46 -18.08
N ILE A 917 13.84 12.52 -18.60
CA ILE A 917 12.65 13.16 -18.01
C ILE A 917 11.51 12.16 -17.91
N LEU A 918 11.24 11.41 -18.98
CA LEU A 918 10.23 10.35 -18.99
C LEU A 918 10.51 9.25 -17.96
N GLY A 919 11.79 8.91 -17.75
CA GLY A 919 12.23 7.99 -16.70
C GLY A 919 11.96 8.47 -15.27
N MET A 920 11.78 9.79 -15.06
CA MET A 920 11.45 10.40 -13.77
C MET A 920 9.95 10.66 -13.57
N CYS A 921 9.10 10.19 -14.50
CA CYS A 921 7.64 10.17 -14.36
C CYS A 921 7.19 8.80 -13.84
N PRO A 922 6.99 8.61 -12.52
CA PRO A 922 6.52 7.33 -11.96
C PRO A 922 5.14 6.91 -12.49
N ILE A 923 4.28 7.88 -12.82
CA ILE A 923 2.93 7.65 -13.31
C ILE A 923 2.88 7.93 -14.81
N LYS A 924 2.37 6.98 -15.59
CA LYS A 924 2.17 7.11 -17.03
C LYS A 924 0.75 6.66 -17.40
N VAL A 925 -0.08 7.57 -17.90
CA VAL A 925 -1.46 7.30 -18.32
C VAL A 925 -1.53 7.27 -19.84
N PHE A 926 -1.87 6.11 -20.39
CA PHE A 926 -2.04 5.88 -21.82
C PHE A 926 -3.53 5.79 -22.16
N HIS A 927 -4.06 6.86 -22.74
CA HIS A 927 -5.33 6.82 -23.47
C HIS A 927 -5.14 6.13 -24.83
N LYS A 928 -6.20 6.08 -25.64
CA LYS A 928 -6.17 5.46 -26.96
C LYS A 928 -5.00 5.96 -27.82
N LEU A 929 -4.12 5.04 -28.23
CA LEU A 929 -3.00 5.29 -29.15
C LEU A 929 -2.98 4.24 -30.27
N PRO A 930 -3.75 4.42 -31.35
CA PRO A 930 -3.88 3.40 -32.40
C PRO A 930 -2.58 3.19 -33.20
N GLU A 931 -1.74 4.24 -33.29
CA GLU A 931 -0.49 4.26 -34.04
C GLU A 931 0.75 4.05 -33.17
N LEU A 932 0.59 3.68 -31.89
CA LEU A 932 1.71 3.37 -31.01
C LEU A 932 2.61 2.32 -31.66
N ASP A 933 3.89 2.60 -31.84
CA ASP A 933 4.84 1.69 -32.47
C ASP A 933 5.24 0.52 -31.52
N ASP A 934 5.59 -0.64 -32.08
CA ASP A 934 5.97 -1.83 -31.29
C ASP A 934 7.32 -1.62 -30.56
N GLU A 935 8.31 -0.96 -31.17
CA GLU A 935 9.64 -0.70 -30.59
C GLU A 935 9.53 0.34 -29.47
N ILE A 936 8.77 1.40 -29.70
CA ILE A 936 8.51 2.43 -28.70
C ILE A 936 7.73 1.85 -27.52
N ALA A 937 6.70 1.05 -27.76
CA ALA A 937 5.94 0.39 -26.68
C ALA A 937 6.82 -0.49 -25.80
N GLU A 938 7.73 -1.25 -26.41
CA GLU A 938 8.71 -2.09 -25.69
C GLU A 938 9.70 -1.23 -24.87
N LYS A 939 10.16 -0.11 -25.43
CA LYS A 939 11.05 0.85 -24.74
C LYS A 939 10.39 1.51 -23.52
N ILE A 940 9.07 1.73 -23.57
CA ILE A 940 8.28 2.24 -22.43
C ILE A 940 7.99 1.15 -21.38
N GLY A 941 8.26 -0.13 -21.71
CA GLY A 941 7.98 -1.27 -20.84
C GLY A 941 6.56 -1.82 -20.93
N LEU A 942 5.81 -1.52 -22.01
CA LEU A 942 4.47 -2.06 -22.21
C LEU A 942 4.52 -3.49 -22.76
N THR A 943 3.81 -4.41 -22.10
CA THR A 943 3.67 -5.79 -22.59
C THR A 943 2.87 -5.85 -23.89
N ARG A 944 2.93 -7.00 -24.57
CA ARG A 944 2.16 -7.23 -25.80
C ARG A 944 0.65 -7.09 -25.60
N GLU A 945 0.12 -7.47 -24.43
CA GLU A 945 -1.30 -7.34 -24.14
C GLU A 945 -1.64 -5.90 -23.72
N GLN A 946 -0.79 -5.23 -22.93
CA GLN A 946 -0.96 -3.82 -22.57
C GLN A 946 -0.97 -2.90 -23.81
N ARG A 947 0.00 -3.04 -24.73
CA ARG A 947 0.02 -2.24 -25.97
C ARG A 947 -1.21 -2.50 -26.84
N LYS A 948 -1.72 -3.74 -26.86
CA LYS A 948 -2.92 -4.12 -27.61
C LYS A 948 -4.17 -3.51 -26.96
N TYR A 949 -4.23 -3.47 -25.63
CA TYR A 949 -5.29 -2.78 -24.90
C TYR A 949 -5.30 -1.28 -25.28
N VAL A 950 -4.16 -0.59 -25.15
CA VAL A 950 -4.01 0.84 -25.46
C VAL A 950 -4.39 1.17 -26.91
N ARG A 951 -3.96 0.37 -27.89
CA ARG A 951 -4.33 0.58 -29.32
C ARG A 951 -5.83 0.46 -29.59
N ASN A 952 -6.52 -0.39 -28.82
CA ASN A 952 -7.93 -0.70 -29.03
C ASN A 952 -8.87 -0.01 -28.04
N ALA A 953 -8.35 0.82 -27.13
CA ALA A 953 -9.13 1.49 -26.10
C ALA A 953 -10.28 2.32 -26.71
N ASP A 954 -11.41 2.38 -26.00
CA ASP A 954 -12.53 3.25 -26.35
C ASP A 954 -12.30 4.67 -25.82
N ALA A 955 -12.39 5.67 -26.71
CA ALA A 955 -12.12 7.08 -26.42
C ALA A 955 -13.28 7.80 -25.67
N GLY A 956 -14.24 7.05 -25.13
CA GLY A 956 -15.53 7.59 -24.69
C GLY A 956 -16.50 7.68 -25.85
N LYS A 957 -17.54 6.84 -25.84
CA LYS A 957 -18.71 6.99 -26.72
C LYS A 957 -19.92 7.27 -25.84
N ASP A 958 -20.82 8.13 -26.29
CA ASP A 958 -22.00 8.55 -25.51
C ASP A 958 -22.86 7.38 -25.01
N ASP A 959 -22.82 6.23 -25.69
CA ASP A 959 -23.53 5.01 -25.32
C ASP A 959 -22.82 4.15 -24.27
N LEU A 960 -21.52 4.33 -24.07
CA LEU A 960 -20.72 3.57 -23.10
C LEU A 960 -20.68 4.23 -21.72
N GLY A 961 -20.77 5.56 -21.65
CA GLY A 961 -20.73 6.30 -20.38
C GLY A 961 -19.34 6.39 -19.72
N TYR A 962 -18.31 5.80 -20.31
CA TYR A 962 -16.92 5.83 -19.83
C TYR A 962 -15.92 5.88 -20.99
N SER A 963 -14.70 6.36 -20.71
CA SER A 963 -13.54 6.21 -21.61
C SER A 963 -12.52 5.21 -21.03
N GLN A 964 -11.67 4.65 -21.88
CA GLN A 964 -10.68 3.65 -21.46
C GLN A 964 -9.27 4.23 -21.52
N ALA A 965 -8.51 3.97 -20.47
CA ALA A 965 -7.08 4.27 -20.38
C ALA A 965 -6.34 3.11 -19.71
N LEU A 966 -5.02 3.14 -19.78
CA LEU A 966 -4.12 2.26 -19.04
C LEU A 966 -3.22 3.14 -18.18
N VAL A 967 -3.23 2.97 -16.86
CA VAL A 967 -2.29 3.64 -15.97
C VAL A 967 -1.16 2.69 -15.61
N HIS A 968 0.07 3.16 -15.71
CA HIS A 968 1.26 2.50 -15.19
C HIS A 968 1.79 3.31 -14.02
N VAL A 969 2.01 2.65 -12.89
CA VAL A 969 2.63 3.21 -11.69
C VAL A 969 3.86 2.37 -11.40
N GLU A 970 5.05 2.97 -11.41
CA GLU A 970 6.32 2.24 -11.39
C GLU A 970 6.44 1.24 -10.23
N GLU A 971 6.00 1.62 -9.04
CA GLU A 971 6.05 0.80 -7.81
C GLU A 971 4.93 -0.26 -7.74
N HIS A 972 3.76 0.02 -8.33
CA HIS A 972 2.56 -0.80 -8.14
C HIS A 972 2.12 -1.58 -9.38
N GLY A 973 2.71 -1.35 -10.54
CA GLY A 973 2.40 -2.02 -11.80
C GLY A 973 1.37 -1.30 -12.67
N THR A 974 0.71 -2.06 -13.56
CA THR A 974 -0.11 -1.49 -14.63
C THR A 974 -1.58 -1.89 -14.52
N TYR A 975 -2.49 -0.93 -14.60
CA TYR A 975 -3.92 -1.10 -14.35
C TYR A 975 -4.75 -0.57 -15.53
N PRO A 976 -5.65 -1.39 -16.11
CA PRO A 976 -6.63 -0.92 -17.08
C PRO A 976 -7.69 -0.09 -16.35
N LEU A 977 -8.03 1.07 -16.88
CA LEU A 977 -9.00 2.00 -16.30
C LEU A 977 -10.22 2.18 -17.19
N HIS A 978 -11.38 2.26 -16.55
CA HIS A 978 -12.57 2.94 -17.04
C HIS A 978 -12.65 4.28 -16.31
N ILE A 979 -12.52 5.37 -17.06
CA ILE A 979 -12.64 6.73 -16.55
C ILE A 979 -14.11 7.12 -16.62
N VAL A 980 -14.68 7.36 -15.44
CA VAL A 980 -16.09 7.66 -15.21
C VAL A 980 -16.17 8.91 -14.34
N ALA A 981 -17.09 9.81 -14.67
CA ALA A 981 -17.42 10.98 -13.87
C ALA A 981 -18.93 11.00 -13.61
N ASP A 982 -19.34 11.50 -12.46
CA ASP A 982 -20.75 11.75 -12.16
C ASP A 982 -21.33 12.87 -13.06
N GLU A 983 -22.65 13.08 -13.03
CA GLU A 983 -23.29 14.04 -13.95
C GLU A 983 -22.82 15.48 -13.71
N PHE A 984 -22.64 15.88 -12.45
CA PHE A 984 -22.20 17.24 -12.11
C PHE A 984 -20.70 17.44 -12.38
N GLU A 985 -19.86 16.51 -11.97
CA GLU A 985 -18.42 16.44 -12.26
C GLU A 985 -18.18 16.49 -13.77
N LYS A 986 -18.92 15.69 -14.56
CA LYS A 986 -18.85 15.75 -16.02
C LYS A 986 -19.17 17.15 -16.58
N ARG A 987 -20.18 17.83 -16.05
CA ARG A 987 -20.55 19.21 -16.46
C ARG A 987 -19.50 20.25 -16.07
N VAL A 988 -18.76 20.03 -14.99
CA VAL A 988 -17.64 20.88 -14.60
C VAL A 988 -16.42 20.61 -15.49
N ILE A 989 -16.16 19.34 -15.84
CA ILE A 989 -15.06 18.95 -16.72
C ILE A 989 -15.26 19.51 -18.14
N ASP A 990 -16.43 19.27 -18.73
CA ASP A 990 -16.79 19.72 -20.08
C ASP A 990 -17.44 21.13 -20.07
N TYR A 991 -17.07 22.00 -19.11
CA TYR A 991 -17.76 23.25 -18.86
C TYR A 991 -17.84 24.15 -20.11
N GLU A 992 -19.07 24.38 -20.59
CA GLU A 992 -19.38 25.38 -21.61
C GLU A 992 -20.10 26.60 -21.00
N PRO A 993 -20.03 27.79 -21.64
CA PRO A 993 -20.72 28.99 -21.13
C PRO A 993 -22.22 28.82 -20.89
N ASP A 994 -22.87 27.91 -21.64
CA ASP A 994 -24.30 27.59 -21.51
C ASP A 994 -24.59 26.74 -20.26
N ASP A 995 -23.61 26.02 -19.72
CA ASP A 995 -23.75 25.24 -18.47
C ASP A 995 -23.73 26.14 -17.22
N ARG A 996 -23.38 27.42 -17.37
CA ARG A 996 -23.33 28.38 -16.26
C ARG A 996 -24.66 28.49 -15.51
N GLU A 997 -25.79 28.47 -16.23
CA GLU A 997 -27.11 28.51 -15.58
C GLU A 997 -27.40 27.21 -14.82
N PHE A 998 -27.02 26.06 -15.38
CA PHE A 998 -27.18 24.76 -14.72
C PHE A 998 -26.33 24.67 -13.45
N ILE A 999 -25.04 25.03 -13.53
CA ILE A 999 -24.13 25.01 -12.40
C ILE A 999 -24.57 26.02 -11.33
N GLN A 1000 -24.98 27.23 -11.71
CA GLN A 1000 -25.53 28.19 -10.75
C GLN A 1000 -26.83 27.69 -10.10
N GLN A 1001 -27.70 27.02 -10.84
CA GLN A 1001 -28.90 26.38 -10.28
C GLN A 1001 -28.53 25.23 -9.35
N ALA A 1002 -27.56 24.38 -9.70
CA ALA A 1002 -27.10 23.28 -8.86
C ALA A 1002 -26.41 23.74 -7.58
N ILE A 1003 -25.70 24.88 -7.62
CA ILE A 1003 -25.08 25.54 -6.46
C ILE A 1003 -26.13 26.24 -5.57
N SER A 1004 -27.20 26.77 -6.17
CA SER A 1004 -28.21 27.57 -5.44
C SER A 1004 -29.46 26.80 -5.04
N ALA A 1005 -29.68 25.63 -5.65
CA ALA A 1005 -30.61 24.65 -5.14
C ALA A 1005 -29.99 24.08 -3.88
N ASP A 1006 -30.46 24.51 -2.71
CA ASP A 1006 -30.31 23.70 -1.51
C ASP A 1006 -31.23 22.50 -1.70
N PRO A 1007 -30.72 21.26 -1.85
CA PRO A 1007 -31.58 20.09 -1.69
C PRO A 1007 -32.35 20.24 -0.37
N GLU A 1008 -33.64 19.91 -0.31
CA GLU A 1008 -34.37 19.92 0.98
C GLU A 1008 -33.69 19.01 2.02
N GLU A 1009 -32.96 17.99 1.55
CA GLU A 1009 -32.07 17.13 2.33
C GLU A 1009 -30.81 17.85 2.86
N PHE A 1010 -30.30 18.87 2.14
CA PHE A 1010 -29.13 19.66 2.52
C PHE A 1010 -29.43 20.71 3.59
N VAL A 1011 -30.63 21.32 3.57
CA VAL A 1011 -31.06 22.18 4.69
C VAL A 1011 -31.19 21.36 5.97
N ALA A 1012 -31.70 20.14 5.87
CA ALA A 1012 -31.76 19.20 6.99
C ALA A 1012 -30.35 18.74 7.44
N PHE A 1013 -29.42 18.55 6.49
CA PHE A 1013 -28.03 18.19 6.77
C PHE A 1013 -27.20 19.34 7.35
N GLU A 1014 -27.30 20.58 6.85
CA GLU A 1014 -26.66 21.74 7.47
C GLU A 1014 -27.18 21.96 8.89
N GLU A 1015 -28.49 21.79 9.10
CA GLU A 1015 -29.09 21.84 10.44
C GLU A 1015 -28.58 20.68 11.32
N PHE A 1016 -28.34 19.49 10.76
CA PHE A 1016 -27.70 18.37 11.45
C PHE A 1016 -26.23 18.63 11.80
N VAL A 1017 -25.39 19.04 10.84
CA VAL A 1017 -23.96 19.32 11.04
C VAL A 1017 -23.78 20.47 12.03
N GLU A 1018 -24.60 21.52 11.94
CA GLU A 1018 -24.54 22.63 12.89
C GLU A 1018 -24.97 22.18 14.30
N ASN A 1019 -25.96 21.30 14.41
CA ASN A 1019 -26.35 20.70 15.69
C ASN A 1019 -25.27 19.76 16.25
N GLU A 1020 -24.61 18.98 15.41
CA GLU A 1020 -23.54 18.06 15.80
C GLU A 1020 -22.29 18.82 16.24
N ALA A 1021 -21.90 19.88 15.52
CA ALA A 1021 -20.82 20.78 15.91
C ALA A 1021 -21.12 21.48 17.25
N ARG A 1022 -22.37 21.92 17.45
CA ARG A 1022 -22.82 22.50 18.74
C ARG A 1022 -22.82 21.45 19.86
N ARG A 1023 -23.22 20.21 19.57
CA ARG A 1023 -23.20 19.09 20.52
C ARG A 1023 -21.77 18.78 20.95
N ASN A 1024 -20.86 18.63 20.00
CA ASN A 1024 -19.46 18.36 20.26
C ASN A 1024 -18.80 19.52 21.02
N ALA A 1025 -19.16 20.76 20.74
CA ALA A 1025 -18.73 21.91 21.55
C ALA A 1025 -19.26 21.82 22.99
N LEU A 1026 -20.54 21.51 23.21
CA LEU A 1026 -21.13 21.36 24.55
C LEU A 1026 -20.47 20.23 25.35
N THR A 1027 -20.21 19.08 24.72
CA THR A 1027 -19.61 17.91 25.37
C THR A 1027 -18.12 18.09 25.62
N ASN A 1028 -17.34 18.42 24.58
CA ASN A 1028 -15.87 18.41 24.65
C ASN A 1028 -15.30 19.69 25.26
N ARG A 1029 -15.90 20.85 24.97
CA ARG A 1029 -15.39 22.14 25.43
C ARG A 1029 -16.00 22.59 26.76
N PHE A 1030 -17.26 22.21 27.01
CA PHE A 1030 -18.01 22.65 28.20
C PHE A 1030 -18.36 21.51 29.18
N GLY A 1031 -17.96 20.27 28.89
CA GLY A 1031 -18.10 19.12 29.79
C GLY A 1031 -19.56 18.73 30.07
N VAL A 1032 -20.48 19.09 29.18
CA VAL A 1032 -21.90 18.75 29.31
C VAL A 1032 -22.09 17.27 28.94
N ARG A 1033 -22.80 16.50 29.77
CA ARG A 1033 -23.09 15.09 29.45
C ARG A 1033 -23.91 15.01 28.17
N GLU A 1034 -23.61 14.03 27.34
CA GLU A 1034 -24.21 13.88 26.01
C GLU A 1034 -25.75 13.87 26.02
N GLN A 1035 -26.37 13.20 26.99
CA GLN A 1035 -27.83 13.20 27.17
C GLN A 1035 -28.40 14.59 27.49
N ASP A 1036 -27.65 15.42 28.20
CA ASP A 1036 -28.05 16.80 28.53
C ASP A 1036 -27.80 17.73 27.34
N ALA A 1037 -26.70 17.56 26.60
CA ALA A 1037 -26.39 18.32 25.39
C ALA A 1037 -27.45 18.07 24.29
N ARG A 1038 -27.83 16.82 24.09
CA ARG A 1038 -28.89 16.41 23.16
C ARG A 1038 -30.23 17.06 23.51
N ARG A 1039 -30.59 17.05 24.79
CA ARG A 1039 -31.83 17.66 25.28
C ARG A 1039 -31.83 19.20 25.17
N ILE A 1040 -30.69 19.84 25.37
CA ILE A 1040 -30.53 21.30 25.20
C ILE A 1040 -30.77 21.70 23.73
N LEU A 1041 -30.28 20.89 22.78
CA LEU A 1041 -30.42 21.14 21.35
C LEU A 1041 -31.82 20.80 20.84
N GLU A 1042 -32.47 19.76 21.37
CA GLU A 1042 -33.81 19.31 20.95
C GLU A 1042 -34.96 20.20 21.50
N ASP A 1043 -34.86 20.71 22.73
CA ASP A 1043 -35.98 21.41 23.40
C ASP A 1043 -36.01 22.95 23.19
N GLY A 1044 -35.06 23.53 22.42
CA GLY A 1044 -35.10 24.93 22.00
C GLY A 1044 -34.99 25.97 23.13
N PHE A 1045 -34.10 25.73 24.09
CA PHE A 1045 -33.88 26.60 25.25
C PHE A 1045 -33.35 28.01 24.90
N SER A 1046 -33.69 29.00 25.72
CA SER A 1046 -33.18 30.36 25.59
C SER A 1046 -31.70 30.46 26.00
N GLN A 1047 -30.99 31.47 25.49
CA GLN A 1047 -29.56 31.69 25.78
C GLN A 1047 -29.22 31.75 27.28
N GLN A 1048 -30.17 32.16 28.14
CA GLN A 1048 -30.02 32.16 29.59
C GLN A 1048 -30.07 30.76 30.20
N GLU A 1049 -30.88 29.86 29.66
CA GLU A 1049 -31.04 28.49 30.16
C GLU A 1049 -29.84 27.61 29.80
N VAL A 1050 -29.22 27.85 28.65
CA VAL A 1050 -27.94 27.23 28.26
C VAL A 1050 -26.81 27.69 29.19
N ILE A 1051 -26.76 28.98 29.52
CA ILE A 1051 -25.78 29.54 30.47
C ILE A 1051 -25.96 28.90 31.86
N ASP A 1052 -27.19 28.73 32.35
CA ASP A 1052 -27.46 28.07 33.62
C ASP A 1052 -27.07 26.59 33.60
N ALA A 1053 -27.27 25.87 32.50
CA ALA A 1053 -26.86 24.47 32.35
C ALA A 1053 -25.32 24.32 32.37
N VAL A 1054 -24.61 25.18 31.63
CA VAL A 1054 -23.13 25.22 31.60
C VAL A 1054 -22.56 25.64 32.96
N LEU A 1055 -23.19 26.61 33.65
CA LEU A 1055 -22.82 27.00 35.01
C LEU A 1055 -23.04 25.84 36.00
N THR A 1056 -24.12 25.08 35.85
CA THR A 1056 -24.40 23.91 36.70
C THR A 1056 -23.37 22.80 36.48
N ALA A 1057 -22.96 22.55 35.23
CA ALA A 1057 -21.89 21.60 34.91
C ALA A 1057 -20.52 22.06 35.45
N SER A 1058 -20.19 23.34 35.30
CA SER A 1058 -18.97 23.94 35.83
C SER A 1058 -18.94 23.96 37.38
N LEU A 1059 -20.09 24.13 38.04
CA LEU A 1059 -20.21 24.05 39.50
C LEU A 1059 -20.07 22.60 40.02
N ASN A 1060 -20.44 21.60 39.21
CA ASN A 1060 -20.23 20.18 39.54
C ASN A 1060 -18.79 19.70 39.30
N ASN A 1061 -18.06 20.30 38.35
CA ASN A 1061 -16.67 19.96 38.03
C ASN A 1061 -15.62 20.75 38.84
N GLY A 1062 -16.05 21.60 39.78
CA GLY A 1062 -15.15 22.46 40.55
C GLY A 1062 -14.39 21.75 41.68
N VAL A 1063 -13.50 20.80 41.39
CA VAL A 1063 -12.18 20.58 42.03
C VAL A 1063 -11.31 19.67 41.12
N ALA A 1064 -10.54 20.24 40.19
CA ALA A 1064 -9.20 19.79 39.78
C ALA A 1064 -8.59 20.79 38.79
N ASP A 1065 -7.30 21.10 38.99
CA ASP A 1065 -6.50 22.14 38.32
C ASP A 1065 -6.51 22.07 36.78
N SER A 1066 -6.77 23.21 36.13
CA SER A 1066 -6.51 23.41 34.69
C SER A 1066 -5.33 24.35 34.50
N THR A 1067 -4.13 23.80 34.34
CA THR A 1067 -3.05 24.48 33.60
C THR A 1067 -3.04 23.95 32.17
N ALA A 1068 -3.97 24.45 31.34
CA ALA A 1068 -3.81 24.39 29.90
C ALA A 1068 -2.98 25.61 29.48
N ARG A 1069 -1.78 25.35 28.95
CA ARG A 1069 -0.93 26.36 28.31
C ARG A 1069 -1.60 26.85 27.03
N ALA A 1070 -1.57 28.16 26.84
CA ALA A 1070 -2.00 28.82 25.62
C ALA A 1070 -0.87 28.78 24.59
N ASP A 1071 -1.14 28.23 23.42
CA ASP A 1071 -0.30 28.39 22.24
C ASP A 1071 -0.66 29.71 21.54
N GLY A 1072 0.39 30.45 21.19
CA GLY A 1072 0.34 31.88 20.96
C GLY A 1072 -0.06 32.30 19.56
N SER A 1073 -0.91 33.33 19.50
CA SER A 1073 -1.00 34.25 18.37
C SER A 1073 -0.57 35.64 18.87
N GLY A 1074 0.66 36.06 18.57
CA GLY A 1074 1.14 37.42 18.84
C GLY A 1074 1.34 38.17 17.52
N ILE A 1075 0.43 39.08 17.18
CA ILE A 1075 0.69 40.16 16.21
C ILE A 1075 0.71 41.49 17.00
N PRO A 1076 1.70 42.38 16.74
CA PRO A 1076 1.92 43.58 17.51
C PRO A 1076 1.14 44.77 16.95
N THR A 1077 0.76 45.72 17.81
CA THR A 1077 0.64 47.13 17.38
C THR A 1077 0.80 48.10 18.54
N GLU A 1078 1.45 49.20 18.16
CA GLU A 1078 2.15 50.21 18.94
C GLU A 1078 1.25 51.41 19.33
N GLN A 1079 1.80 52.22 20.26
CA GLN A 1079 1.61 53.66 20.50
C GLN A 1079 0.47 54.17 21.42
N ASP A 1080 0.87 54.37 22.70
CA ASP A 1080 0.96 55.65 23.49
C ASP A 1080 -0.27 56.60 23.61
N PRO A 1081 -0.36 57.52 24.61
CA PRO A 1081 0.62 57.86 25.66
C PRO A 1081 0.08 58.12 27.10
N ALA A 1082 1.06 58.14 28.03
CA ALA A 1082 1.20 59.04 29.20
C ALA A 1082 0.03 59.28 30.18
N GLU A 1083 0.26 58.96 31.47
CA GLU A 1083 0.54 59.99 32.50
C GLU A 1083 0.82 59.39 33.91
N THR A 1084 2.02 59.68 34.42
CA THR A 1084 2.35 60.02 35.83
C THR A 1084 1.66 59.28 37.00
N SER A 1085 2.43 58.55 37.80
CA SER A 1085 3.06 59.10 39.02
C SER A 1085 3.75 58.01 39.85
N THR A 1086 5.00 58.30 40.18
CA THR A 1086 5.90 57.57 41.07
C THR A 1086 5.52 57.71 42.54
N GLU A 1087 5.64 56.65 43.35
CA GLU A 1087 6.45 56.71 44.59
C GLU A 1087 6.69 55.32 45.23
N ASN A 1088 7.93 54.86 45.10
CA ASN A 1088 8.82 54.23 46.10
C ASN A 1088 8.22 53.58 47.37
N THR A 1089 8.58 52.32 47.64
CA THR A 1089 9.75 51.96 48.50
C THR A 1089 9.89 50.44 48.69
N ASN A 1090 11.07 49.90 48.33
CA ASN A 1090 11.96 48.91 49.01
C ASN A 1090 11.38 48.05 50.16
N ASN A 1091 11.77 46.80 50.42
CA ASN A 1091 12.79 45.85 49.92
C ASN A 1091 12.50 44.52 50.66
N VAL A 1092 12.59 43.35 50.01
CA VAL A 1092 13.70 42.36 50.06
C VAL A 1092 13.53 41.44 48.86
#